data_AF-A0A7C5KE89-F1
#
_entry.id   AF-A0A7C5KE89-F1
#
_cell.length_a   1.000
_cell.length_b   1.000
_cell.length_c   1.000
_cell.angle_alpha   90.00
_cell.angle_beta   90.00
_cell.angle_gamma   90.00
#
_symmetry.space_group_name_H-M   'P 1'
#
loop_
_entity.id
_entity.type
_entity.pdbx_description
1 polymer ?
#
loop_
_entity_poly.entity_id
_entity_poly.type
_entity_poly.pdbx_seq_one_letter_code
_entity_poly.pdbx_strand_id
1 'polypeptide(L)'
;DFPRWARLLAGTARGIALALPLLLLLGPALVTEKEKKLPGAAYVLADTSWSMNQKDPGAPLSRAKLLERFLSDPKRAFLDRLARKNRVRLLAFDRAVRPLAKAAKGSLSRLGRPRGRATNLAAALRAVLEGERTGRVAAALVFTDGRWNEGGNPAEAARALGARHVPLHLVGVGDPSTPPSIRITGIDAPDRAFLGDPFPLAARLRGPAGAGSLEAVLSDRLPGGKEKRLQSKKVPLDGEGRGKAVFRIRPEKPGVHTYTLLVRPSPPGRALEDREKVVVEVGTRPARVLLVAGGPTWEYRRLRRLLTRDPTIDVSCWLQSAGPGYPQQGNHPIRSLPAAEEELQRYHAVLLLDPDPGKLGLLFASNLEKAVRRNGTGLLYEAGEVYSLSFFSAPTRAALTGPLAGLLPARPDQSVAEVLVGMGKCLTRAWSPRITPAGLEDKLLALGEGREGRRGLFAALPGLYWNYPFHSPAPGAHVLLVAPGSGPLHRSPEGPRPLFAWQYAGAGRVALLAVDGTWRWAGGSEKFWEKFWVRLVRFLAEPGLLGDRTVHRLSTDKSVYETGGEVLLSDLPPKGMKPEKVRVRVEREGGRSFTLTLKPEPGSGKELRARFPAGEPGLYTAVLEGRTKGMPARFTVRPPELEVYGPLNEKGLKALALRAGGDYRRLRDAAALPGLVEEASETVITR
;
A
#
# COMPACT_ATOMS: atom_id res chain seq x y z
N ASP A 1 -50.70 65.55 77.33
CA ASP A 1 -50.83 65.65 75.87
C ASP A 1 -49.49 65.72 75.17
N PHE A 2 -49.17 64.77 74.27
CA PHE A 2 -47.97 64.87 73.45
C PHE A 2 -48.11 65.99 72.40
N PRO A 3 -47.04 66.74 72.10
CA PRO A 3 -47.06 67.84 71.14
C PRO A 3 -47.39 67.35 69.72
N ARG A 4 -48.07 68.19 68.92
CA ARG A 4 -48.61 67.82 67.59
C ARG A 4 -47.55 67.25 66.63
N TRP A 5 -46.31 67.77 66.68
CA TRP A 5 -45.21 67.29 65.85
C TRP A 5 -44.83 65.83 66.16
N ALA A 6 -44.90 65.41 67.42
CA ALA A 6 -44.57 64.05 67.84
C ALA A 6 -45.62 63.03 67.37
N ARG A 7 -46.90 63.43 67.33
CA ARG A 7 -47.97 62.58 66.77
C ARG A 7 -47.86 62.44 65.25
N LEU A 8 -47.45 63.51 64.56
CA LEU A 8 -47.20 63.49 63.12
C LEU A 8 -46.00 62.58 62.79
N LEU A 9 -44.90 62.67 63.55
CA LEU A 9 -43.73 61.80 63.40
C LEU A 9 -44.04 60.32 63.70
N ALA A 10 -44.81 60.04 64.75
CA ALA A 10 -45.24 58.67 65.05
C ALA A 10 -46.20 58.11 64.00
N GLY A 11 -47.08 58.96 63.44
CA GLY A 11 -48.00 58.61 62.36
C GLY A 11 -47.27 58.29 61.06
N THR A 12 -46.30 59.12 60.67
CA THR A 12 -45.46 58.87 59.48
C THR A 12 -44.58 57.63 59.67
N ALA A 13 -44.00 57.43 60.85
CA ALA A 13 -43.22 56.23 61.15
C ALA A 13 -44.08 54.95 61.06
N ARG A 14 -45.33 54.96 61.56
CA ARG A 14 -46.28 53.84 61.38
C ARG A 14 -46.68 53.63 59.93
N GLY A 15 -46.92 54.71 59.18
CA GLY A 15 -47.21 54.63 57.76
C GLY A 15 -46.08 53.95 56.98
N ILE A 16 -44.83 54.33 57.24
CA ILE A 16 -43.65 53.72 56.64
C ILE A 16 -43.50 52.25 57.08
N ALA A 17 -43.70 51.96 58.37
CA ALA A 17 -43.61 50.61 58.90
C ALA A 17 -44.68 49.65 58.33
N LEU A 18 -45.85 50.16 57.93
CA LEU A 18 -46.91 49.38 57.26
C LEU A 18 -46.71 49.31 55.74
N ALA A 19 -46.10 50.34 55.13
CA ALA A 19 -45.85 50.37 53.69
C ALA A 19 -44.66 49.46 53.28
N LEU A 20 -43.63 49.34 54.13
CA LEU A 20 -42.43 48.57 53.81
C LEU A 20 -42.70 47.06 53.60
N PRO A 21 -43.49 46.37 54.45
CA PRO A 21 -43.86 44.97 54.23
C PRO A 21 -44.71 44.79 52.96
N LEU A 22 -45.58 45.76 52.66
CA LEU A 22 -46.41 45.77 51.46
C LEU A 22 -45.56 45.88 50.19
N LEU A 23 -44.53 46.73 50.21
CA LEU A 23 -43.57 46.88 49.11
C LEU A 23 -42.71 45.62 48.92
N LEU A 24 -42.34 44.94 50.01
CA LEU A 24 -41.61 43.67 49.97
C LEU A 24 -42.49 42.51 49.46
N LEU A 25 -43.77 42.47 49.83
CA LEU A 25 -44.77 41.51 49.32
C LEU A 25 -45.06 41.70 47.83
N LEU A 26 -44.99 42.94 47.33
CA LEU A 26 -45.08 43.24 45.90
C LEU A 26 -43.86 42.76 45.10
N GLY A 27 -42.76 42.39 45.78
CA GLY A 27 -41.57 41.79 45.17
C GLY A 27 -41.04 42.54 43.95
N PRO A 28 -40.75 43.85 44.03
CA PRO A 28 -40.24 44.61 42.88
C PRO A 28 -38.88 44.04 42.45
N ALA A 29 -38.91 43.22 41.41
CA ALA A 29 -37.72 42.66 40.79
C ALA A 29 -37.26 43.61 39.68
N LEU A 30 -36.06 44.16 39.85
CA LEU A 30 -35.41 44.97 38.83
C LEU A 30 -34.83 44.01 37.78
N VAL A 31 -35.65 43.65 36.78
CA VAL A 31 -35.19 42.82 35.65
C VAL A 31 -34.32 43.69 34.77
N THR A 32 -33.03 43.35 34.70
CA THR A 32 -32.07 44.04 33.82
C THR A 32 -31.76 43.14 32.64
N GLU A 33 -32.47 43.34 31.53
CA GLU A 33 -32.17 42.65 30.28
C GLU A 33 -30.83 43.17 29.73
N LYS A 34 -29.81 42.31 29.73
CA LYS A 34 -28.54 42.58 29.02
C LYS A 34 -28.58 41.90 27.67
N GLU A 35 -28.77 42.68 26.61
CA GLU A 35 -28.60 42.23 25.24
C GLU A 35 -27.11 42.16 24.90
N LYS A 36 -26.62 40.96 24.57
CA LYS A 36 -25.28 40.79 24.01
C LYS A 36 -25.39 40.28 22.58
N LYS A 37 -25.04 41.13 21.61
CA LYS A 37 -24.91 40.72 20.19
C LYS A 37 -23.64 39.90 20.02
N LEU A 38 -23.79 38.61 19.73
CA LEU A 38 -22.67 37.75 19.35
C LEU A 38 -22.50 37.81 17.82
N PRO A 39 -21.30 38.15 17.32
CA PRO A 39 -21.04 38.13 15.89
C PRO A 39 -21.02 36.69 15.39
N GLY A 40 -21.70 36.46 14.27
CA GLY A 40 -21.81 35.17 13.61
C GLY A 40 -20.49 34.70 13.01
N ALA A 41 -20.43 33.42 12.65
CA ALA A 41 -19.21 32.81 12.14
C ALA A 41 -19.18 32.79 10.60
N ALA A 42 -18.11 33.30 10.01
CA ALA A 42 -17.81 33.15 8.58
C ALA A 42 -16.75 32.05 8.41
N TYR A 43 -17.12 30.96 7.75
CA TYR A 43 -16.21 29.83 7.52
C TYR A 43 -15.47 30.02 6.20
N VAL A 44 -14.14 29.91 6.23
CA VAL A 44 -13.28 29.94 5.05
C VAL A 44 -12.57 28.59 4.96
N LEU A 45 -12.92 27.80 3.96
CA LEU A 45 -12.39 26.46 3.73
C LEU A 45 -11.45 26.48 2.52
N ALA A 46 -10.22 26.01 2.72
CA ALA A 46 -9.24 25.87 1.67
C ALA A 46 -8.94 24.40 1.35
N ASP A 47 -9.01 24.06 0.08
CA ASP A 47 -8.67 22.73 -0.40
C ASP A 47 -7.15 22.50 -0.34
N THR A 48 -6.75 21.41 0.29
CA THR A 48 -5.37 20.96 0.49
C THR A 48 -5.11 19.56 -0.07
N SER A 49 -6.00 19.12 -0.97
CA SER A 49 -5.84 17.90 -1.76
C SER A 49 -4.68 17.97 -2.75
N TRP A 50 -4.21 16.80 -3.19
CA TRP A 50 -3.07 16.71 -4.10
C TRP A 50 -3.29 17.44 -5.44
N SER A 51 -4.53 17.53 -5.95
CA SER A 51 -4.84 18.26 -7.19
C SER A 51 -4.45 19.74 -7.13
N MET A 52 -4.44 20.33 -5.93
CA MET A 52 -4.06 21.73 -5.71
C MET A 52 -2.55 21.99 -5.91
N ASN A 53 -1.73 20.95 -6.09
CA ASN A 53 -0.33 21.10 -6.53
C ASN A 53 -0.19 21.35 -8.04
N GLN A 54 -1.27 21.21 -8.82
CA GLN A 54 -1.23 21.43 -10.27
C GLN A 54 -0.82 22.86 -10.62
N LYS A 55 -0.05 23.00 -11.70
CA LYS A 55 0.20 24.28 -12.36
C LYS A 55 -0.64 24.33 -13.63
N ASP A 56 -1.51 25.33 -13.73
CA ASP A 56 -2.31 25.54 -14.94
C ASP A 56 -1.43 26.12 -16.06
N PRO A 57 -1.77 25.88 -17.33
CA PRO A 57 -1.04 26.45 -18.47
C PRO A 57 -0.91 27.97 -18.36
N GLY A 58 0.31 28.49 -18.49
CA GLY A 58 0.60 29.93 -18.37
C GLY A 58 0.65 30.48 -16.94
N ALA A 59 0.36 29.67 -15.91
CA ALA A 59 0.46 30.09 -14.52
C ALA A 59 1.87 29.82 -13.95
N PRO A 60 2.54 30.80 -13.30
CA PRO A 60 3.88 30.62 -12.74
C PRO A 60 3.89 29.80 -11.43
N LEU A 61 2.73 29.68 -10.77
CA LEU A 61 2.58 29.06 -9.45
C LEU A 61 1.53 27.94 -9.49
N SER A 62 1.60 27.01 -8.53
CA SER A 62 0.56 26.00 -8.36
C SER A 62 -0.73 26.61 -7.81
N ARG A 63 -1.87 25.94 -8.03
CA ARG A 63 -3.20 26.36 -7.53
C ARG A 63 -3.19 26.70 -6.04
N ALA A 64 -2.58 25.87 -5.19
CA ALA A 64 -2.45 26.12 -3.75
C ALA A 64 -1.62 27.38 -3.42
N LYS A 65 -0.52 27.63 -4.15
CA LYS A 65 0.30 28.83 -3.96
C LYS A 65 -0.42 30.09 -4.44
N LEU A 66 -1.22 30.00 -5.49
CA LEU A 66 -2.08 31.09 -5.95
C LEU A 66 -3.13 31.42 -4.88
N LEU A 67 -3.74 30.40 -4.27
CA LEU A 67 -4.68 30.56 -3.17
C LEU A 67 -4.01 31.18 -1.93
N GLU A 68 -2.85 30.67 -1.52
CA GLU A 68 -2.09 31.22 -0.39
C GLU A 68 -1.72 32.69 -0.63
N ARG A 69 -1.27 33.04 -1.84
CA ARG A 69 -1.00 34.42 -2.22
C ARG A 69 -2.27 35.27 -2.24
N PHE A 70 -3.41 34.72 -2.68
CA PHE A 70 -4.68 35.44 -2.70
C PHE A 70 -5.17 35.80 -1.29
N LEU A 71 -5.12 34.84 -0.36
CA LEU A 71 -5.61 35.03 1.00
C LEU A 71 -4.67 35.90 1.86
N SER A 72 -3.36 35.84 1.60
CA SER A 72 -2.33 36.59 2.34
C SER A 72 -1.96 37.94 1.72
N ASP A 73 -2.62 38.37 0.63
CA ASP A 73 -2.33 39.64 -0.05
C ASP A 73 -2.77 40.85 0.81
N PRO A 74 -1.84 41.66 1.34
CA PRO A 74 -2.18 42.80 2.19
C PRO A 74 -3.03 43.85 1.47
N LYS A 75 -2.88 44.00 0.15
CA LYS A 75 -3.65 45.00 -0.62
C LYS A 75 -5.12 44.63 -0.72
N ARG A 76 -5.44 43.33 -0.68
CA ARG A 76 -6.82 42.83 -0.77
C ARG A 76 -7.49 42.73 0.58
N ALA A 77 -6.71 42.57 1.66
CA ALA A 77 -7.16 42.47 3.05
C ALA A 77 -8.41 41.57 3.18
N PHE A 78 -8.43 40.44 2.47
CA PHE A 78 -9.64 39.64 2.26
C PHE A 78 -10.20 39.10 3.58
N LEU A 79 -9.32 38.52 4.39
CA LEU A 79 -9.66 38.00 5.71
C LEU A 79 -10.03 39.10 6.70
N ASP A 80 -9.34 40.24 6.65
CA ASP A 80 -9.65 41.38 7.53
C ASP A 80 -11.01 41.98 7.21
N ARG A 81 -11.38 42.08 5.92
CA ARG A 81 -12.73 42.55 5.51
C ARG A 81 -13.83 41.62 5.99
N LEU A 82 -13.61 40.30 5.97
CA LEU A 82 -14.54 39.33 6.56
C LEU A 82 -14.57 39.43 8.09
N ALA A 83 -13.42 39.63 8.73
CA ALA A 83 -13.29 39.72 10.19
C ALA A 83 -13.94 40.97 10.79
N ARG A 84 -14.13 42.05 10.00
CA ARG A 84 -14.85 43.25 10.44
C ARG A 84 -16.33 43.01 10.72
N LYS A 85 -16.97 42.13 9.95
CA LYS A 85 -18.41 41.84 10.07
C LYS A 85 -18.69 40.56 10.86
N ASN A 86 -17.81 39.58 10.81
CA ASN A 86 -18.07 38.23 11.34
C ASN A 86 -16.82 37.59 11.95
N ARG A 87 -17.00 36.63 12.84
CA ARG A 87 -15.92 35.82 13.37
C ARG A 87 -15.40 34.84 12.30
N VAL A 88 -14.22 35.11 11.75
CA VAL A 88 -13.62 34.25 10.71
C VAL A 88 -13.01 32.98 11.31
N ARG A 89 -13.45 31.83 10.80
CA ARG A 89 -12.89 30.50 11.07
C ARG A 89 -12.25 29.95 9.80
N LEU A 90 -10.96 29.64 9.88
CA LEU A 90 -10.17 29.13 8.76
C LEU A 90 -10.00 27.62 8.91
N LEU A 91 -10.44 26.87 7.91
CA LEU A 91 -10.31 25.43 7.86
C LEU A 91 -9.56 25.03 6.59
N ALA A 92 -8.74 24.00 6.67
CA ALA A 92 -8.23 23.28 5.52
C ALA A 92 -8.98 21.96 5.41
N PHE A 93 -9.21 21.49 4.20
CA PHE A 93 -9.80 20.17 3.98
C PHE A 93 -9.05 19.39 2.91
N ASP A 94 -9.05 18.08 3.10
CA ASP A 94 -8.65 17.08 2.11
C ASP A 94 -9.67 15.93 2.16
N ARG A 95 -9.26 14.78 2.69
CA ARG A 95 -10.14 13.70 3.16
C ARG A 95 -10.82 14.07 4.48
N ALA A 96 -10.13 14.83 5.33
CA ALA A 96 -10.62 15.29 6.62
C ALA A 96 -10.51 16.82 6.73
N VAL A 97 -11.30 17.40 7.64
CA VAL A 97 -11.32 18.83 7.91
C VAL A 97 -10.42 19.14 9.09
N ARG A 98 -9.57 20.16 8.98
CA ARG A 98 -8.62 20.57 10.03
C ARG A 98 -8.64 22.09 10.21
N PRO A 99 -8.59 22.61 11.45
CA PRO A 99 -8.46 24.05 11.67
C PRO A 99 -7.08 24.54 11.23
N LEU A 100 -7.04 25.69 10.56
CA LEU A 100 -5.81 26.42 10.26
C LEU A 100 -5.50 27.36 11.44
N ALA A 101 -4.28 27.30 11.97
CA ALA A 101 -3.86 28.19 13.05
C ALA A 101 -3.85 29.66 12.57
N LYS A 102 -4.24 30.60 13.44
CA LYS A 102 -4.04 32.03 13.17
C LYS A 102 -2.58 32.36 13.49
N ALA A 103 -1.84 32.96 12.55
CA ALA A 103 -0.58 33.60 12.93
C ALA A 103 -0.91 34.91 13.68
N ALA A 104 -0.08 35.29 14.64
CA ALA A 104 -0.20 36.58 15.31
C ALA A 104 -0.10 37.70 14.24
N LYS A 105 -1.04 38.66 14.26
CA LYS A 105 -1.21 39.78 13.31
C LYS A 105 -1.75 39.44 11.90
N GLY A 106 -2.97 38.93 11.81
CA GLY A 106 -3.80 39.02 10.57
C GLY A 106 -3.30 38.23 9.34
N SER A 107 -2.22 37.47 9.47
CA SER A 107 -1.67 36.63 8.41
C SER A 107 -2.03 35.17 8.64
N LEU A 108 -2.34 34.44 7.56
CA LEU A 108 -2.51 32.99 7.61
C LEU A 108 -1.17 32.34 7.98
N SER A 109 -1.17 31.42 8.95
CA SER A 109 -0.09 30.45 9.01
C SER A 109 -0.14 29.66 7.70
N ARG A 110 0.98 29.57 6.97
CA ARG A 110 1.12 28.95 5.64
C ARG A 110 0.18 27.75 5.47
N LEU A 111 -0.57 27.69 4.37
CA LEU A 111 -1.56 26.62 4.06
C LEU A 111 -0.99 25.19 4.07
N GLY A 112 0.32 25.03 4.31
CA GLY A 112 1.06 23.79 4.14
C GLY A 112 1.21 23.45 2.66
N ARG A 113 1.98 22.40 2.37
CA ARG A 113 1.96 21.81 1.04
C ARG A 113 0.77 20.85 0.94
N PRO A 114 -0.06 20.93 -0.11
CA PRO A 114 -1.14 19.97 -0.33
C PRO A 114 -0.60 18.55 -0.44
N ARG A 115 -1.08 17.65 0.42
CA ARG A 115 -0.69 16.22 0.48
C ARG A 115 -1.91 15.29 0.60
N GLY A 116 -3.12 15.85 0.59
CA GLY A 116 -4.34 15.08 0.71
C GLY A 116 -4.48 14.06 -0.42
N ARG A 117 -4.81 12.82 -0.07
CA ARG A 117 -4.99 11.71 -1.04
C ARG A 117 -6.36 11.69 -1.72
N ALA A 118 -7.26 12.56 -1.26
CA ALA A 118 -8.63 12.69 -1.74
C ALA A 118 -9.18 14.09 -1.40
N THR A 119 -10.28 14.45 -2.06
CA THR A 119 -11.02 15.70 -1.93
C THR A 119 -12.45 15.36 -1.49
N ASN A 120 -12.73 15.50 -0.20
CA ASN A 120 -14.04 15.23 0.40
C ASN A 120 -14.79 16.53 0.72
N LEU A 121 -15.41 17.10 -0.32
CA LEU A 121 -16.16 18.35 -0.21
C LEU A 121 -17.40 18.19 0.70
N ALA A 122 -18.05 17.03 0.71
CA ALA A 122 -19.23 16.79 1.54
C ALA A 122 -18.92 16.87 3.04
N ALA A 123 -17.81 16.27 3.48
CA ALA A 123 -17.36 16.37 4.87
C ALA A 123 -16.99 17.81 5.26
N ALA A 124 -16.36 18.56 4.35
CA ALA A 124 -16.05 19.97 4.54
C ALA A 124 -17.31 20.81 4.80
N LEU A 125 -18.37 20.59 4.02
CA LEU A 125 -19.65 21.29 4.20
C LEU A 125 -20.39 20.86 5.48
N ARG A 126 -20.36 19.57 5.85
CA ARG A 126 -20.93 19.10 7.11
C ARG A 126 -20.23 19.67 8.33
N ALA A 127 -18.91 19.82 8.28
CA ALA A 127 -18.15 20.44 9.37
C ALA A 127 -18.57 21.90 9.63
N VAL A 128 -19.06 22.62 8.60
CA VAL A 128 -19.66 23.95 8.77
C VAL A 128 -20.99 23.87 9.51
N LEU A 129 -21.85 22.89 9.17
CA LEU A 129 -23.15 22.67 9.80
C LEU A 129 -23.05 22.23 11.27
N GLU A 130 -22.00 21.48 11.61
CA GLU A 130 -21.76 20.92 12.95
C GLU A 130 -20.90 21.84 13.85
N GLY A 131 -20.13 22.75 13.25
CA GLY A 131 -19.09 23.51 13.94
C GLY A 131 -19.60 24.65 14.83
N GLU A 132 -20.86 25.07 14.70
CA GLU A 132 -21.51 26.05 15.59
C GLU A 132 -22.72 25.42 16.28
N ARG A 133 -22.64 25.26 17.61
CA ARG A 133 -23.75 24.80 18.47
C ARG A 133 -24.50 25.94 19.14
N THR A 134 -23.93 27.15 19.18
CA THR A 134 -24.38 28.27 20.01
C THR A 134 -24.31 29.62 19.29
N GLY A 135 -24.25 29.62 17.95
CA GLY A 135 -24.07 30.84 17.17
C GLY A 135 -24.53 30.70 15.71
N ARG A 136 -25.03 31.79 15.13
CA ARG A 136 -25.41 31.85 13.71
C ARG A 136 -24.19 31.79 12.77
N VAL A 137 -24.27 30.95 11.73
CA VAL A 137 -23.27 30.92 10.64
C VAL A 137 -23.66 31.96 9.58
N ALA A 138 -22.76 32.90 9.30
CA ALA A 138 -22.98 34.00 8.36
C ALA A 138 -22.88 33.53 6.90
N ALA A 139 -21.81 32.78 6.59
CA ALA A 139 -21.56 32.24 5.25
C ALA A 139 -20.48 31.16 5.30
N ALA A 140 -20.48 30.30 4.28
CA ALA A 140 -19.40 29.37 3.99
C ALA A 140 -18.70 29.77 2.69
N LEU A 141 -17.40 30.04 2.73
CA LEU A 141 -16.57 30.34 1.57
C LEU A 141 -15.61 29.18 1.34
N VAL A 142 -15.72 28.50 0.21
CA VAL A 142 -14.90 27.30 -0.09
C VAL A 142 -14.06 27.54 -1.34
N PHE A 143 -12.74 27.37 -1.22
CA PHE A 143 -11.78 27.50 -2.31
C PHE A 143 -11.31 26.10 -2.74
N THR A 144 -11.65 25.67 -3.96
CA THR A 144 -11.37 24.32 -4.47
C THR A 144 -11.32 24.31 -6.01
N ASP A 145 -10.73 23.27 -6.59
CA ASP A 145 -10.83 22.98 -8.03
C ASP A 145 -12.12 22.19 -8.38
N GLY A 146 -12.94 21.84 -7.38
CA GLY A 146 -14.24 21.21 -7.53
C GLY A 146 -14.19 19.75 -7.96
N ARG A 147 -13.03 19.09 -7.86
CA ARG A 147 -12.85 17.67 -8.23
C ARG A 147 -13.02 16.76 -7.01
N TRP A 148 -14.20 16.80 -6.38
CA TRP A 148 -14.49 15.88 -5.29
C TRP A 148 -14.53 14.43 -5.79
N ASN A 149 -13.85 13.54 -5.07
CA ASN A 149 -13.62 12.14 -5.48
C ASN A 149 -13.81 11.14 -4.33
N GLU A 150 -14.03 11.62 -3.11
CA GLU A 150 -14.32 10.83 -1.93
C GLU A 150 -15.45 11.47 -1.13
N GLY A 151 -16.18 10.65 -0.38
CA GLY A 151 -17.33 11.08 0.41
C GLY A 151 -18.65 10.93 -0.34
N GLY A 152 -19.74 11.30 0.34
CA GLY A 152 -21.08 11.31 -0.24
C GLY A 152 -21.29 12.49 -1.20
N ASN A 153 -22.51 12.61 -1.70
CA ASN A 153 -22.87 13.69 -2.64
C ASN A 153 -22.82 15.07 -1.95
N PRO A 154 -21.94 16.01 -2.36
CA PRO A 154 -21.87 17.35 -1.75
C PRO A 154 -23.15 18.16 -1.97
N ALA A 155 -23.99 17.77 -2.93
CA ALA A 155 -25.25 18.44 -3.21
C ALA A 155 -26.28 18.35 -2.07
N GLU A 156 -26.26 17.27 -1.28
CA GLU A 156 -27.11 17.12 -0.10
C GLU A 156 -26.67 18.05 1.02
N ALA A 157 -25.35 18.13 1.26
CA ALA A 157 -24.78 19.05 2.24
C ALA A 157 -25.02 20.52 1.85
N ALA A 158 -24.93 20.85 0.56
CA ALA A 158 -25.29 22.19 0.05
C ALA A 158 -26.78 22.51 0.25
N ARG A 159 -27.69 21.54 0.02
CA ARG A 159 -29.12 21.73 0.29
C ARG A 159 -29.40 21.96 1.77
N ALA A 160 -28.70 21.23 2.65
CA ALA A 160 -28.83 21.40 4.10
C ALA A 160 -28.33 22.79 4.57
N LEU A 161 -27.27 23.33 3.95
CA LEU A 161 -26.83 24.71 4.19
C LEU A 161 -27.89 25.72 3.74
N GLY A 162 -28.46 25.55 2.55
CA GLY A 162 -29.54 26.39 2.04
C GLY A 162 -30.79 26.38 2.95
N ALA A 163 -31.18 25.21 3.46
CA ALA A 163 -32.30 25.07 4.39
C ALA A 163 -32.08 25.78 5.73
N ARG A 164 -30.82 26.02 6.13
CA ARG A 164 -30.45 26.82 7.31
C ARG A 164 -30.17 28.29 6.98
N HIS A 165 -30.46 28.73 5.75
CA HIS A 165 -30.15 30.07 5.26
C HIS A 165 -28.66 30.45 5.40
N VAL A 166 -27.77 29.46 5.22
CA VAL A 166 -26.32 29.68 5.21
C VAL A 166 -25.83 29.74 3.77
N PRO A 167 -25.51 30.93 3.22
CA PRO A 167 -25.04 31.06 1.85
C PRO A 167 -23.68 30.38 1.67
N LEU A 168 -23.57 29.53 0.63
CA LEU A 168 -22.34 28.84 0.24
C LEU A 168 -21.72 29.53 -0.98
N HIS A 169 -20.65 30.28 -0.75
CA HIS A 169 -19.85 30.87 -1.83
C HIS A 169 -18.72 29.93 -2.24
N LEU A 170 -18.68 29.54 -3.51
CA LEU A 170 -17.65 28.66 -4.05
C LEU A 170 -16.68 29.45 -4.92
N VAL A 171 -15.40 29.34 -4.61
CA VAL A 171 -14.32 29.94 -5.38
C VAL A 171 -13.57 28.86 -6.14
N GLY A 172 -13.72 28.89 -7.46
CA GLY A 172 -13.01 27.99 -8.37
C GLY A 172 -11.53 28.37 -8.49
N VAL A 173 -10.66 27.45 -8.11
CA VAL A 173 -9.20 27.57 -8.26
C VAL A 173 -8.73 26.66 -9.38
N GLY A 174 -8.35 27.25 -10.50
CA GLY A 174 -7.81 26.55 -11.67
C GLY A 174 -8.34 27.08 -12.98
N ASP A 175 -7.82 26.57 -14.10
CA ASP A 175 -8.35 26.89 -15.43
C ASP A 175 -9.29 25.77 -15.93
N PRO A 176 -10.55 26.06 -16.26
CA PRO A 176 -11.49 25.08 -16.81
C PRO A 176 -11.18 24.66 -18.25
N SER A 177 -10.33 25.41 -18.96
CA SER A 177 -9.86 25.06 -20.30
C SER A 177 -8.61 24.16 -20.30
N THR A 178 -8.11 23.78 -19.11
CA THR A 178 -6.97 22.87 -18.96
C THR A 178 -7.25 21.54 -19.66
N PRO A 179 -6.40 21.11 -20.61
CA PRO A 179 -6.60 19.86 -21.31
C PRO A 179 -6.50 18.66 -20.35
N PRO A 180 -7.29 17.60 -20.59
CA PRO A 180 -7.24 16.38 -19.79
C PRO A 180 -5.85 15.72 -19.91
N SER A 181 -5.33 15.20 -18.80
CA SER A 181 -4.03 14.53 -18.76
C SER A 181 -4.13 13.06 -19.18
N ILE A 182 -3.10 12.56 -19.86
CA ILE A 182 -2.86 11.12 -19.97
C ILE A 182 -2.25 10.65 -18.65
N ARG A 183 -2.52 9.40 -18.27
CA ARG A 183 -1.98 8.80 -17.04
C ARG A 183 -1.56 7.36 -17.25
N ILE A 184 -0.42 6.99 -16.69
CA ILE A 184 0.02 5.62 -16.50
C ILE A 184 -0.51 5.17 -15.14
N THR A 185 -1.56 4.34 -15.12
CA THR A 185 -2.21 3.90 -13.88
C THR A 185 -1.45 2.77 -13.18
N GLY A 186 -0.63 2.04 -13.91
CA GLY A 186 0.25 1.04 -13.32
C GLY A 186 1.21 0.45 -14.34
N ILE A 187 2.36 0.00 -13.85
CA ILE A 187 3.34 -0.75 -14.62
C ILE A 187 3.63 -2.03 -13.84
N ASP A 188 3.42 -3.17 -14.49
CA ASP A 188 3.82 -4.49 -14.02
C ASP A 188 5.10 -4.90 -14.75
N ALA A 189 6.17 -5.06 -13.98
CA ALA A 189 7.46 -5.60 -14.43
C ALA A 189 8.05 -6.44 -13.28
N PRO A 190 8.91 -7.42 -13.58
CA PRO A 190 9.61 -8.16 -12.53
C PRO A 190 10.63 -7.27 -11.83
N ASP A 191 10.83 -7.45 -10.52
CA ASP A 191 11.86 -6.71 -9.77
C ASP A 191 13.28 -7.11 -10.23
N ARG A 192 13.43 -8.32 -10.81
CA ARG A 192 14.68 -8.86 -11.36
C ARG A 192 14.47 -9.64 -12.65
N ALA A 193 15.46 -9.60 -13.53
CA ALA A 193 15.53 -10.40 -14.75
C ALA A 193 16.91 -11.06 -14.90
N PHE A 194 17.02 -12.04 -15.78
CA PHE A 194 18.31 -12.65 -16.11
C PHE A 194 18.84 -12.07 -17.41
N LEU A 195 20.16 -11.94 -17.50
CA LEU A 195 20.83 -11.51 -18.72
C LEU A 195 20.38 -12.38 -19.90
N GLY A 196 19.86 -11.76 -20.96
CA GLY A 196 19.39 -12.46 -22.15
C GLY A 196 18.01 -13.12 -22.06
N ASP A 197 17.32 -13.12 -20.92
CA ASP A 197 15.95 -13.68 -20.76
C ASP A 197 14.89 -12.59 -21.04
N PRO A 198 14.01 -12.75 -22.04
CA PRO A 198 12.98 -11.76 -22.32
C PRO A 198 11.87 -11.75 -21.26
N PHE A 199 11.56 -10.59 -20.70
CA PHE A 199 10.46 -10.40 -19.77
C PHE A 199 9.44 -9.36 -20.26
N PRO A 200 8.16 -9.48 -19.88
CA PRO A 200 7.16 -8.47 -20.21
C PRO A 200 7.19 -7.30 -19.22
N LEU A 201 7.09 -6.08 -19.75
CA LEU A 201 6.71 -4.87 -19.02
C LEU A 201 5.35 -4.43 -19.53
N ALA A 202 4.32 -4.55 -18.69
CA ALA A 202 2.94 -4.24 -19.03
C ALA A 202 2.49 -2.96 -18.33
N ALA A 203 2.05 -1.97 -19.08
CA ALA A 203 1.55 -0.70 -18.56
C ALA A 203 0.06 -0.53 -18.84
N ARG A 204 -0.69 -0.10 -17.82
CA ARG A 204 -2.08 0.30 -17.92
C ARG A 204 -2.13 1.81 -18.12
N LEU A 205 -2.84 2.25 -19.15
CA LEU A 205 -2.92 3.63 -19.59
C LEU A 205 -4.36 4.12 -19.47
N ARG A 206 -4.51 5.40 -19.13
CA ARG A 206 -5.78 6.10 -19.16
C ARG A 206 -5.59 7.44 -19.87
N GLY A 207 -6.41 7.72 -20.85
CA GLY A 207 -6.46 8.97 -21.57
C GLY A 207 -7.88 9.55 -21.58
N PRO A 208 -8.07 10.70 -22.25
CA PRO A 208 -9.39 11.27 -22.47
C PRO A 208 -10.27 10.31 -23.29
N ALA A 209 -11.56 10.23 -22.95
CA ALA A 209 -12.53 9.49 -23.76
C ALA A 209 -12.52 10.04 -25.21
N GLY A 210 -12.44 9.15 -26.20
CA GLY A 210 -12.37 9.56 -27.61
C GLY A 210 -11.00 10.06 -28.10
N ALA A 211 -9.93 10.00 -27.29
CA ALA A 211 -8.59 10.41 -27.73
C ALA A 211 -7.96 9.48 -28.81
N GLY A 212 -8.62 8.37 -29.15
CA GLY A 212 -8.21 7.45 -30.20
C GLY A 212 -7.02 6.57 -29.80
N SER A 213 -5.81 7.12 -29.84
CA SER A 213 -4.59 6.37 -29.54
C SER A 213 -3.51 7.18 -28.82
N LEU A 214 -2.68 6.49 -28.05
CA LEU A 214 -1.51 7.05 -27.38
C LEU A 214 -0.23 6.46 -27.97
N GLU A 215 0.86 7.23 -28.00
CA GLU A 215 2.18 6.69 -28.27
C GLU A 215 2.90 6.45 -26.95
N ALA A 216 3.27 5.19 -26.70
CA ALA A 216 4.02 4.76 -25.53
C ALA A 216 5.46 4.44 -25.94
N VAL A 217 6.41 5.22 -25.44
CA VAL A 217 7.84 5.10 -25.69
C VAL A 217 8.52 4.55 -24.45
N LEU A 218 9.18 3.40 -24.59
CA LEU A 218 9.96 2.77 -23.52
C LEU A 218 11.45 3.02 -23.76
N SER A 219 12.13 3.51 -22.73
CA SER A 219 13.58 3.72 -22.69
C SER A 219 14.22 2.96 -21.54
N ASP A 220 15.50 2.65 -21.66
CA ASP A 220 16.33 1.99 -20.66
C ASP A 220 17.55 2.84 -20.31
N ARG A 221 17.91 2.88 -19.04
CA ARG A 221 19.06 3.62 -18.52
C ARG A 221 19.76 2.81 -17.44
N LEU A 222 21.03 2.50 -17.70
CA LEU A 222 21.97 1.95 -16.71
C LEU A 222 22.52 3.06 -15.80
N PRO A 223 23.04 2.73 -14.60
CA PRO A 223 23.62 3.72 -13.69
C PRO A 223 24.83 4.40 -14.35
N GLY A 224 24.85 5.73 -14.41
CA GLY A 224 25.89 6.51 -15.09
C GLY A 224 25.83 6.49 -16.63
N GLY A 225 24.87 5.78 -17.23
CA GLY A 225 24.67 5.72 -18.67
C GLY A 225 23.66 6.74 -19.21
N LYS A 226 23.67 6.95 -20.54
CA LYS A 226 22.64 7.72 -21.24
C LYS A 226 21.36 6.88 -21.40
N GLU A 227 20.22 7.56 -21.42
CA GLU A 227 18.93 6.92 -21.68
C GLU A 227 18.83 6.47 -23.16
N LYS A 228 18.61 5.18 -23.38
CA LYS A 228 18.50 4.55 -24.71
C LYS A 228 17.04 4.17 -24.95
N ARG A 229 16.42 4.68 -26.02
CA ARG A 229 15.07 4.26 -26.45
C ARG A 229 15.12 2.79 -26.89
N LEU A 230 14.24 1.97 -26.32
CA LEU A 230 14.12 0.55 -26.67
C LEU A 230 13.02 0.31 -27.72
N GLN A 231 11.79 0.74 -27.42
CA GLN A 231 10.61 0.44 -28.22
C GLN A 231 9.64 1.63 -28.21
N SER A 232 8.84 1.77 -29.27
CA SER A 232 7.68 2.65 -29.30
C SER A 232 6.48 1.89 -29.85
N LYS A 233 5.32 2.09 -29.23
CA LYS A 233 4.07 1.46 -29.65
C LYS A 233 2.94 2.47 -29.65
N LYS A 234 2.11 2.40 -30.69
CA LYS A 234 0.82 3.07 -30.73
C LYS A 234 -0.21 2.19 -30.04
N VAL A 235 -0.84 2.70 -28.99
CA VAL A 235 -1.76 1.98 -28.11
C VAL A 235 -3.16 2.55 -28.33
N PRO A 236 -4.12 1.78 -28.87
CA PRO A 236 -5.50 2.22 -28.98
C PRO A 236 -6.14 2.33 -27.60
N LEU A 237 -7.02 3.32 -27.43
CA LEU A 237 -7.86 3.47 -26.25
C LEU A 237 -9.28 2.96 -26.53
N ASP A 238 -9.92 2.35 -25.54
CA ASP A 238 -11.33 2.00 -25.58
C ASP A 238 -12.24 3.24 -25.49
N GLY A 239 -13.56 3.06 -25.60
CA GLY A 239 -14.54 4.16 -25.52
C GLY A 239 -14.53 4.93 -24.19
N GLU A 240 -13.96 4.35 -23.13
CA GLU A 240 -13.79 4.97 -21.81
C GLU A 240 -12.36 5.54 -21.62
N GLY A 241 -11.53 5.50 -22.65
CA GLY A 241 -10.17 6.04 -22.63
C GLY A 241 -9.14 5.13 -21.97
N ARG A 242 -9.38 3.81 -21.82
CA ARG A 242 -8.41 2.86 -21.25
C ARG A 242 -7.60 2.16 -22.34
N GLY A 243 -6.32 1.93 -22.06
CA GLY A 243 -5.42 1.18 -22.95
C GLY A 243 -4.43 0.31 -22.19
N LYS A 244 -3.87 -0.70 -22.86
CA LYS A 244 -2.84 -1.60 -22.30
C LYS A 244 -1.66 -1.67 -23.26
N ALA A 245 -0.48 -1.28 -22.78
CA ALA A 245 0.77 -1.38 -23.52
C ALA A 245 1.59 -2.56 -22.96
N VAL A 246 2.11 -3.44 -23.81
CA VAL A 246 2.99 -4.53 -23.38
C VAL A 246 4.28 -4.49 -24.19
N PHE A 247 5.40 -4.34 -23.50
CA PHE A 247 6.74 -4.35 -24.07
C PHE A 247 7.43 -5.66 -23.68
N ARG A 248 8.12 -6.30 -24.63
CA ARG A 248 8.97 -7.47 -24.35
C ARG A 248 10.42 -7.01 -24.36
N ILE A 249 11.07 -7.06 -23.21
CA ILE A 249 12.42 -6.52 -23.00
C ILE A 249 13.37 -7.69 -22.84
N ARG A 250 14.47 -7.70 -23.61
CA ARG A 250 15.57 -8.66 -23.46
C ARG A 250 16.82 -7.89 -23.00
N PRO A 251 17.25 -8.03 -21.74
CA PRO A 251 18.38 -7.25 -21.24
C PRO A 251 19.70 -7.76 -21.83
N GLU A 252 20.49 -6.84 -22.40
CA GLU A 252 21.77 -7.14 -23.06
C GLU A 252 22.99 -7.01 -22.13
N LYS A 253 22.84 -6.28 -21.02
CA LYS A 253 23.91 -6.02 -20.05
C LYS A 253 23.42 -6.37 -18.65
N PRO A 254 24.31 -6.83 -17.76
CA PRO A 254 23.96 -7.01 -16.36
C PRO A 254 24.00 -5.67 -15.60
N GLY A 255 23.30 -5.61 -14.48
CA GLY A 255 23.26 -4.44 -13.61
C GLY A 255 21.84 -3.93 -13.34
N VAL A 256 21.73 -2.73 -12.78
CA VAL A 256 20.45 -2.14 -12.38
C VAL A 256 19.90 -1.29 -13.52
N HIS A 257 18.87 -1.78 -14.21
CA HIS A 257 18.21 -1.06 -15.29
C HIS A 257 17.09 -0.18 -14.75
N THR A 258 17.04 1.09 -15.17
CA THR A 258 15.89 1.98 -14.95
C THR A 258 15.15 2.14 -16.27
N TYR A 259 13.99 1.50 -16.36
CA TYR A 259 13.09 1.65 -17.50
C TYR A 259 12.18 2.86 -17.32
N THR A 260 12.20 3.80 -18.27
CA THR A 260 11.31 4.96 -18.31
C THR A 260 10.23 4.71 -19.36
N LEU A 261 8.97 4.80 -18.97
CA LEU A 261 7.83 4.80 -19.88
C LEU A 261 7.31 6.23 -20.04
N LEU A 262 7.40 6.77 -21.25
CA LEU A 262 6.84 8.05 -21.65
C LEU A 262 5.59 7.80 -22.50
N VAL A 263 4.46 8.41 -22.14
CA VAL A 263 3.20 8.29 -22.89
C VAL A 263 2.71 9.66 -23.33
N ARG A 264 2.45 9.80 -24.62
CA ARG A 264 2.03 11.06 -25.26
C ARG A 264 0.83 10.82 -26.21
N PRO A 265 0.01 11.85 -26.49
CA PRO A 265 -1.12 11.70 -27.41
C PRO A 265 -0.63 11.46 -28.85
N SER A 266 -1.36 10.63 -29.61
CA SER A 266 -1.11 10.36 -31.03
C SER A 266 -2.43 10.41 -31.82
N PRO A 267 -2.70 11.46 -32.63
CA PRO A 267 -1.79 12.55 -33.03
C PRO A 267 -1.43 13.51 -31.89
N PRO A 268 -0.35 14.31 -32.03
CA PRO A 268 0.02 15.33 -31.05
C PRO A 268 -1.17 16.27 -30.79
N GLY A 269 -1.56 16.41 -29.53
CA GLY A 269 -2.70 17.21 -29.11
C GLY A 269 -2.40 18.01 -27.86
N ARG A 270 -3.41 18.66 -27.28
CA ARG A 270 -3.26 19.47 -26.06
C ARG A 270 -3.06 18.64 -24.78
N ALA A 271 -3.31 17.33 -24.80
CA ALA A 271 -3.21 16.47 -23.62
C ALA A 271 -1.77 16.41 -23.09
N LEU A 272 -1.61 16.53 -21.77
CA LEU A 272 -0.32 16.46 -21.10
C LEU A 272 0.22 15.02 -21.13
N GLU A 273 1.50 14.88 -21.46
CA GLU A 273 2.24 13.62 -21.41
C GLU A 273 2.47 13.15 -19.97
N ASP A 274 2.64 11.84 -19.79
CA ASP A 274 2.95 11.23 -18.50
C ASP A 274 4.21 10.37 -18.57
N ARG A 275 4.94 10.31 -17.45
CA ARG A 275 6.27 9.72 -17.34
C ARG A 275 6.38 8.89 -16.07
N GLU A 276 6.61 7.59 -16.20
CA GLU A 276 6.81 6.70 -15.05
C GLU A 276 8.10 5.89 -15.20
N LYS A 277 8.76 5.60 -14.07
CA LYS A 277 10.01 4.83 -14.03
C LYS A 277 9.83 3.53 -13.24
N VAL A 278 10.47 2.47 -13.71
CA VAL A 278 10.54 1.17 -13.04
C VAL A 278 11.98 0.67 -13.04
N VAL A 279 12.42 0.11 -11.92
CA VAL A 279 13.77 -0.42 -11.76
C VAL A 279 13.72 -1.95 -11.81
N VAL A 280 14.62 -2.55 -12.59
CA VAL A 280 14.79 -4.01 -12.70
C VAL A 280 16.27 -4.35 -12.57
N GLU A 281 16.60 -5.29 -11.70
CA GLU A 281 17.99 -5.77 -11.55
C GLU A 281 18.24 -6.99 -12.44
N VAL A 282 19.27 -6.90 -13.29
CA VAL A 282 19.64 -7.95 -14.25
C VAL A 282 20.85 -8.73 -13.74
N GLY A 283 20.64 -10.00 -13.37
CA GLY A 283 21.69 -10.91 -12.89
C GLY A 283 22.35 -11.75 -13.98
N THR A 284 23.58 -12.23 -13.73
CA THR A 284 24.43 -12.95 -14.72
C THR A 284 24.47 -14.47 -14.58
N ARG A 285 24.07 -15.07 -13.45
CA ARG A 285 24.25 -16.51 -13.18
C ARG A 285 22.92 -17.24 -13.03
N PRO A 286 22.76 -18.45 -13.60
CA PRO A 286 21.60 -19.29 -13.34
C PRO A 286 21.54 -19.72 -11.88
N ALA A 287 20.34 -19.94 -11.37
CA ALA A 287 20.11 -20.46 -10.04
C ALA A 287 20.54 -21.93 -9.96
N ARG A 288 21.65 -22.21 -9.27
CA ARG A 288 22.00 -23.57 -8.82
C ARG A 288 20.97 -24.12 -7.85
N VAL A 289 20.36 -25.25 -8.21
CA VAL A 289 19.26 -25.90 -7.46
C VAL A 289 19.57 -27.38 -7.26
N LEU A 290 19.41 -27.88 -6.04
CA LEU A 290 19.48 -29.30 -5.73
C LEU A 290 18.06 -29.87 -5.58
N LEU A 291 17.68 -30.82 -6.43
CA LEU A 291 16.40 -31.52 -6.37
C LEU A 291 16.61 -32.92 -5.80
N VAL A 292 16.18 -33.17 -4.56
CA VAL A 292 16.24 -34.48 -3.91
C VAL A 292 14.85 -35.08 -3.87
N ALA A 293 14.69 -36.32 -4.35
CA ALA A 293 13.41 -37.02 -4.34
C ALA A 293 13.54 -38.42 -3.76
N GLY A 294 12.56 -38.82 -2.93
CA GLY A 294 12.49 -40.18 -2.38
C GLY A 294 12.22 -41.24 -3.44
N GLY A 295 11.42 -40.90 -4.46
CA GLY A 295 11.06 -41.81 -5.56
C GLY A 295 10.72 -41.09 -6.87
N PRO A 296 10.54 -41.82 -7.99
CA PRO A 296 10.34 -41.25 -9.32
C PRO A 296 8.88 -40.85 -9.56
N THR A 297 8.32 -40.02 -8.67
CA THR A 297 6.93 -39.55 -8.73
C THR A 297 6.62 -38.82 -10.03
N TRP A 298 5.34 -38.66 -10.36
CA TRP A 298 4.94 -37.85 -11.52
C TRP A 298 5.42 -36.40 -11.41
N GLU A 299 5.41 -35.84 -10.20
CA GLU A 299 5.96 -34.52 -9.91
C GLU A 299 7.46 -34.46 -10.21
N TYR A 300 8.26 -35.37 -9.64
CA TYR A 300 9.70 -35.42 -9.90
C TYR A 300 10.02 -35.51 -11.40
N ARG A 301 9.36 -36.43 -12.12
CA ARG A 301 9.62 -36.65 -13.55
C ARG A 301 9.32 -35.40 -14.39
N ARG A 302 8.25 -34.66 -14.08
CA ARG A 302 7.92 -33.42 -14.79
C ARG A 302 8.83 -32.28 -14.35
N LEU A 303 9.01 -32.08 -13.06
CA LEU A 303 9.81 -30.98 -12.50
C LEU A 303 11.26 -31.05 -12.98
N ARG A 304 11.86 -32.25 -12.97
CA ARG A 304 13.19 -32.48 -13.54
C ARG A 304 13.28 -31.99 -14.98
N ARG A 305 12.34 -32.40 -15.85
CA ARG A 305 12.33 -31.99 -17.27
C ARG A 305 12.16 -30.49 -17.43
N LEU A 306 11.30 -29.86 -16.63
CA LEU A 306 11.10 -28.43 -16.63
C LEU A 306 12.38 -27.68 -16.24
N LEU A 307 12.97 -28.01 -15.09
CA LEU A 307 14.14 -27.32 -14.55
C LEU A 307 15.39 -27.53 -15.41
N THR A 308 15.58 -28.71 -16.01
CA THR A 308 16.71 -28.97 -16.92
C THR A 308 16.61 -28.18 -18.22
N ARG A 309 15.40 -27.84 -18.68
CA ARG A 309 15.18 -27.07 -19.92
C ARG A 309 15.22 -25.56 -19.69
N ASP A 310 15.06 -25.10 -18.45
CA ASP A 310 15.04 -23.67 -18.14
C ASP A 310 16.49 -23.12 -18.10
N PRO A 311 16.86 -22.15 -18.95
CA PRO A 311 18.23 -21.64 -19.03
C PRO A 311 18.66 -20.83 -17.79
N THR A 312 17.71 -20.45 -16.94
CA THR A 312 17.97 -19.69 -15.71
C THR A 312 18.20 -20.58 -14.50
N ILE A 313 18.12 -21.90 -14.67
CA ILE A 313 18.23 -22.87 -13.58
C ILE A 313 19.29 -23.91 -13.94
N ASP A 314 20.23 -24.10 -13.01
CA ASP A 314 21.26 -25.12 -13.07
C ASP A 314 20.92 -26.18 -12.02
N VAL A 315 20.29 -27.28 -12.43
CA VAL A 315 19.71 -28.28 -11.53
C VAL A 315 20.57 -29.54 -11.44
N SER A 316 20.87 -29.93 -10.20
CA SER A 316 21.40 -31.24 -9.83
C SER A 316 20.26 -32.06 -9.23
N CYS A 317 20.03 -33.27 -9.74
CA CYS A 317 18.99 -34.15 -9.21
C CYS A 317 19.61 -35.31 -8.41
N TRP A 318 18.99 -35.68 -7.30
CA TRP A 318 19.34 -36.87 -6.51
C TRP A 318 18.09 -37.72 -6.28
N LEU A 319 17.99 -38.85 -6.98
CA LEU A 319 16.89 -39.81 -6.80
C LEU A 319 17.32 -40.90 -5.81
N GLN A 320 16.73 -40.91 -4.61
CA GLN A 320 17.12 -41.83 -3.53
C GLN A 320 16.72 -43.29 -3.80
N SER A 321 15.71 -43.53 -4.65
CA SER A 321 15.30 -44.87 -5.07
C SER A 321 16.14 -45.43 -6.22
N ALA A 322 17.10 -44.68 -6.77
CA ALA A 322 17.94 -45.15 -7.87
C ALA A 322 18.95 -46.19 -7.38
N GLY A 323 19.27 -47.17 -8.24
CA GLY A 323 20.26 -48.20 -7.92
C GLY A 323 21.68 -47.63 -7.80
N PRO A 324 22.60 -48.34 -7.11
CA PRO A 324 24.01 -47.97 -7.07
C PRO A 324 24.58 -47.79 -8.48
N GLY A 325 25.36 -46.72 -8.69
CA GLY A 325 25.94 -46.41 -10.01
C GLY A 325 24.99 -45.78 -11.03
N TYR A 326 23.72 -45.54 -10.69
CA TYR A 326 22.80 -44.82 -11.57
C TYR A 326 23.31 -43.40 -11.85
N PRO A 327 23.46 -42.99 -13.13
CA PRO A 327 23.86 -41.64 -13.46
C PRO A 327 22.75 -40.67 -13.06
N GLN A 328 23.02 -39.89 -12.01
CA GLN A 328 22.08 -38.90 -11.52
C GLN A 328 21.81 -37.82 -12.58
N GLN A 329 20.60 -37.30 -12.55
CA GLN A 329 20.05 -36.49 -13.63
C GLN A 329 20.21 -34.98 -13.38
N GLY A 330 19.85 -34.18 -14.38
CA GLY A 330 19.98 -32.72 -14.36
C GLY A 330 21.02 -32.22 -15.36
N ASN A 331 21.10 -30.91 -15.55
CA ASN A 331 22.15 -30.26 -16.35
C ASN A 331 23.45 -30.05 -15.57
N HIS A 332 23.44 -30.23 -14.24
CA HIS A 332 24.62 -30.29 -13.39
C HIS A 332 24.68 -31.63 -12.65
N PRO A 333 25.21 -32.70 -13.26
CA PRO A 333 25.22 -34.03 -12.65
C PRO A 333 26.08 -34.08 -11.38
N ILE A 334 25.63 -34.86 -10.40
CA ILE A 334 26.31 -35.11 -9.12
C ILE A 334 26.49 -36.62 -8.92
N ARG A 335 27.60 -37.03 -8.29
CA ARG A 335 27.88 -38.46 -8.02
C ARG A 335 27.45 -38.90 -6.61
N SER A 336 27.35 -37.95 -5.70
CA SER A 336 26.95 -38.15 -4.31
C SER A 336 26.03 -37.01 -3.87
N LEU A 337 25.22 -37.29 -2.85
CA LEU A 337 24.45 -36.23 -2.18
C LEU A 337 25.43 -35.31 -1.42
N PRO A 338 25.39 -33.98 -1.64
CA PRO A 338 26.27 -33.03 -0.97
C PRO A 338 26.11 -33.07 0.54
N ALA A 339 27.14 -33.45 1.28
CA ALA A 339 27.07 -33.61 2.74
C ALA A 339 27.79 -32.49 3.50
N ALA A 340 28.84 -31.91 2.90
CA ALA A 340 29.61 -30.84 3.51
C ALA A 340 28.86 -29.50 3.44
N GLU A 341 29.10 -28.62 4.42
CA GLU A 341 28.48 -27.30 4.47
C GLU A 341 28.86 -26.49 3.23
N GLU A 342 30.13 -26.51 2.83
CA GLU A 342 30.70 -25.79 1.69
C GLU A 342 30.07 -26.22 0.35
N GLU A 343 29.69 -27.49 0.22
CA GLU A 343 29.04 -28.01 -0.98
C GLU A 343 27.58 -27.55 -1.06
N LEU A 344 26.86 -27.62 0.08
CA LEU A 344 25.48 -27.16 0.18
C LEU A 344 25.35 -25.65 -0.03
N GLN A 345 26.36 -24.87 0.37
CA GLN A 345 26.43 -23.43 0.14
C GLN A 345 26.51 -23.04 -1.35
N ARG A 346 26.91 -23.96 -2.25
CA ARG A 346 26.94 -23.70 -3.70
C ARG A 346 25.54 -23.69 -4.32
N TYR A 347 24.54 -24.24 -3.61
CA TYR A 347 23.16 -24.27 -4.07
C TYR A 347 22.38 -23.10 -3.48
N HIS A 348 21.66 -22.39 -4.35
CA HIS A 348 20.80 -21.28 -3.96
C HIS A 348 19.44 -21.76 -3.46
N ALA A 349 18.97 -22.93 -3.91
CA ALA A 349 17.78 -23.59 -3.38
C ALA A 349 17.93 -25.12 -3.36
N VAL A 350 17.30 -25.75 -2.37
CA VAL A 350 17.17 -27.21 -2.25
C VAL A 350 15.68 -27.57 -2.21
N LEU A 351 15.27 -28.48 -3.08
CA LEU A 351 13.90 -28.99 -3.17
C LEU A 351 13.89 -30.43 -2.69
N LEU A 352 13.08 -30.73 -1.67
CA LEU A 352 12.91 -32.06 -1.11
C LEU A 352 11.51 -32.57 -1.46
N LEU A 353 11.42 -33.56 -2.35
CA LEU A 353 10.15 -34.18 -2.74
C LEU A 353 10.02 -35.53 -2.04
N ASP A 354 9.17 -35.58 -1.01
CA ASP A 354 8.92 -36.75 -0.17
C ASP A 354 10.20 -37.56 0.11
N PRO A 355 11.25 -36.94 0.71
CA PRO A 355 12.56 -37.58 0.81
C PRO A 355 12.56 -38.70 1.86
N ASP A 356 13.29 -39.77 1.56
CA ASP A 356 13.59 -40.82 2.52
C ASP A 356 14.53 -40.28 3.61
N PRO A 357 14.07 -40.17 4.87
CA PRO A 357 14.86 -39.61 5.97
C PRO A 357 16.12 -40.44 6.28
N GLY A 358 16.06 -41.76 6.08
CA GLY A 358 17.18 -42.67 6.35
C GLY A 358 18.34 -42.45 5.38
N LYS A 359 18.04 -42.05 4.14
CA LYS A 359 19.03 -41.78 3.08
C LYS A 359 19.51 -40.33 3.02
N LEU A 360 18.86 -39.40 3.73
CA LEU A 360 19.37 -38.03 3.89
C LEU A 360 20.51 -37.99 4.90
N GLY A 361 20.31 -38.59 6.08
CA GLY A 361 21.26 -38.56 7.19
C GLY A 361 21.27 -37.24 7.96
N LEU A 362 21.72 -37.30 9.22
CA LEU A 362 21.73 -36.14 10.14
C LEU A 362 22.67 -35.02 9.69
N LEU A 363 23.84 -35.38 9.16
CA LEU A 363 24.84 -34.41 8.70
C LEU A 363 24.30 -33.52 7.58
N PHE A 364 23.64 -34.13 6.60
CA PHE A 364 22.96 -33.40 5.53
C PHE A 364 21.91 -32.45 6.08
N ALA A 365 21.01 -32.94 6.94
CA ALA A 365 19.93 -32.15 7.52
C ALA A 365 20.45 -30.96 8.34
N SER A 366 21.46 -31.19 9.19
CA SER A 366 22.09 -30.15 10.01
C SER A 366 22.82 -29.11 9.15
N ASN A 367 23.61 -29.55 8.16
CA ASN A 367 24.36 -28.62 7.31
C ASN A 367 23.44 -27.86 6.34
N LEU A 368 22.36 -28.48 5.87
CA LEU A 368 21.34 -27.80 5.08
C LEU A 368 20.57 -26.78 5.94
N GLU A 369 20.23 -27.11 7.19
CA GLU A 369 19.62 -26.14 8.10
C GLU A 369 20.53 -24.92 8.30
N LYS A 370 21.83 -25.16 8.51
CA LYS A 370 22.83 -24.10 8.56
C LYS A 370 22.87 -23.30 7.27
N ALA A 371 22.90 -23.94 6.11
CA ALA A 371 22.92 -23.27 4.81
C ALA A 371 21.65 -22.40 4.59
N VAL A 372 20.47 -22.90 4.97
CA VAL A 372 19.23 -22.12 4.90
C VAL A 372 19.31 -20.90 5.81
N ARG A 373 19.63 -21.10 7.10
CA ARG A 373 19.66 -20.01 8.09
C ARG A 373 20.76 -18.99 7.82
N ARG A 374 21.95 -19.47 7.42
CA ARG A 374 23.20 -18.69 7.38
C ARG A 374 23.60 -18.27 5.97
N ASN A 375 23.30 -19.07 4.96
CA ASN A 375 23.69 -18.90 3.55
C ASN A 375 22.51 -18.57 2.63
N GLY A 376 21.30 -18.42 3.19
CA GLY A 376 20.15 -17.94 2.44
C GLY A 376 19.69 -18.92 1.37
N THR A 377 20.17 -20.17 1.43
CA THR A 377 19.70 -21.25 0.59
C THR A 377 18.20 -21.41 0.83
N GLY A 378 17.42 -21.36 -0.24
CA GLY A 378 16.00 -21.65 -0.19
C GLY A 378 15.77 -23.13 0.08
N LEU A 379 14.69 -23.45 0.79
CA LEU A 379 14.26 -24.83 1.01
C LEU A 379 12.81 -24.98 0.59
N LEU A 380 12.51 -26.01 -0.20
CA LEU A 380 11.15 -26.52 -0.37
C LEU A 380 11.07 -27.91 0.24
N TYR A 381 10.01 -28.15 1.01
CA TYR A 381 9.56 -29.49 1.34
C TYR A 381 8.20 -29.74 0.68
N GLU A 382 8.14 -30.73 -0.21
CA GLU A 382 6.89 -31.28 -0.73
C GLU A 382 6.59 -32.60 -0.01
N ALA A 383 5.44 -32.65 0.65
CA ALA A 383 4.96 -33.86 1.29
C ALA A 383 4.37 -34.82 0.26
N GLY A 384 4.62 -36.11 0.44
CA GLY A 384 4.06 -37.20 -0.35
C GLY A 384 3.66 -38.40 0.50
N GLU A 385 3.02 -39.37 -0.14
CA GLU A 385 2.41 -40.50 0.56
C GLU A 385 3.39 -41.53 1.14
N VAL A 386 4.67 -41.53 0.72
CA VAL A 386 5.60 -42.63 1.03
C VAL A 386 6.43 -42.34 2.26
N TYR A 387 7.16 -41.23 2.29
CA TYR A 387 8.17 -40.98 3.33
C TYR A 387 7.77 -39.89 4.32
N SER A 388 6.76 -39.07 4.04
CA SER A 388 6.42 -37.91 4.85
C SER A 388 6.05 -38.27 6.29
N LEU A 389 5.35 -39.38 6.52
CA LEU A 389 5.12 -39.88 7.88
C LEU A 389 6.47 -40.11 8.58
N SER A 390 7.31 -40.97 8.00
CA SER A 390 8.61 -41.31 8.57
C SER A 390 9.56 -40.12 8.73
N PHE A 391 9.40 -39.07 7.91
CA PHE A 391 10.16 -37.84 7.99
C PHE A 391 9.84 -37.03 9.25
N PHE A 392 8.61 -37.19 9.79
CA PHE A 392 8.11 -36.43 10.94
C PHE A 392 7.81 -37.28 12.20
N SER A 393 7.82 -38.62 12.13
CA SER A 393 7.51 -39.52 13.26
C SER A 393 8.72 -39.91 14.12
N ALA A 394 8.49 -40.04 15.45
CA ALA A 394 9.28 -40.68 16.54
C ALA A 394 10.79 -40.31 16.72
N PRO A 395 11.31 -40.31 17.96
CA PRO A 395 12.49 -39.52 18.35
C PRO A 395 13.81 -39.89 17.64
N THR A 396 14.04 -41.13 17.22
CA THR A 396 15.31 -41.55 16.58
C THR A 396 15.43 -41.16 15.10
N ARG A 397 14.33 -41.11 14.35
CA ARG A 397 14.32 -40.68 12.93
C ARG A 397 13.95 -39.21 12.76
N ALA A 398 13.03 -38.70 13.59
CA ALA A 398 12.85 -37.26 13.74
C ALA A 398 14.12 -36.56 14.24
N ALA A 399 15.04 -37.25 14.93
CA ALA A 399 16.36 -36.68 15.21
C ALA A 399 17.17 -36.43 13.92
N LEU A 400 17.09 -37.31 12.92
CA LEU A 400 17.83 -37.17 11.66
C LEU A 400 17.36 -35.97 10.85
N THR A 401 16.05 -35.75 10.76
CA THR A 401 15.43 -34.68 9.95
C THR A 401 14.94 -33.49 10.76
N GLY A 402 15.03 -33.56 12.09
CA GLY A 402 14.58 -32.53 13.04
C GLY A 402 15.09 -31.13 12.74
N PRO A 403 16.38 -30.94 12.37
CA PRO A 403 16.89 -29.65 11.91
C PRO A 403 16.05 -29.04 10.78
N LEU A 404 15.62 -29.86 9.80
CA LEU A 404 14.82 -29.41 8.66
C LEU A 404 13.34 -29.25 9.00
N ALA A 405 12.77 -30.18 9.78
CA ALA A 405 11.39 -30.09 10.24
C ALA A 405 11.13 -28.81 11.05
N GLY A 406 12.12 -28.38 11.86
CA GLY A 406 12.06 -27.13 12.62
C GLY A 406 12.10 -25.85 11.79
N LEU A 407 12.39 -25.92 10.48
CA LEU A 407 12.36 -24.77 9.57
C LEU A 407 11.00 -24.56 8.89
N LEU A 408 10.15 -25.59 8.89
CA LEU A 408 8.93 -25.57 8.09
C LEU A 408 7.91 -24.54 8.61
N PRO A 409 7.13 -23.93 7.69
CA PRO A 409 6.13 -22.90 8.01
C PRO A 409 4.86 -23.41 8.70
N ALA A 410 4.72 -24.72 8.91
CA ALA A 410 3.61 -25.32 9.65
C ALA A 410 4.10 -26.57 10.37
N ARG A 411 3.45 -26.92 11.48
CA ARG A 411 3.78 -28.12 12.26
C ARG A 411 2.96 -29.32 11.76
N PRO A 412 3.54 -30.51 11.60
CA PRO A 412 2.78 -31.69 11.18
C PRO A 412 1.79 -32.11 12.26
N ASP A 413 0.69 -32.73 11.86
CA ASP A 413 -0.28 -33.37 12.73
C ASP A 413 -0.09 -34.88 12.69
N GLN A 414 0.78 -35.39 13.57
CA GLN A 414 1.13 -36.80 13.59
C GLN A 414 -0.06 -37.70 13.92
N SER A 415 -0.93 -37.27 14.84
CA SER A 415 -2.09 -38.04 15.26
C SER A 415 -3.03 -38.34 14.09
N VAL A 416 -3.24 -37.36 13.22
CA VAL A 416 -4.06 -37.53 12.02
C VAL A 416 -3.26 -38.17 10.89
N ALA A 417 -1.95 -37.89 10.78
CA ALA A 417 -1.10 -38.48 9.76
C ALA A 417 -1.03 -40.01 9.89
N GLU A 418 -0.84 -40.54 11.10
CA GLU A 418 -0.79 -41.98 11.37
C GLU A 418 -2.07 -42.70 10.93
N VAL A 419 -3.23 -42.05 11.08
CA VAL A 419 -4.52 -42.58 10.62
C VAL A 419 -4.65 -42.52 9.09
N LEU A 420 -4.11 -41.49 8.45
CA LEU A 420 -4.23 -41.26 7.00
C LEU A 420 -3.21 -42.02 6.15
N VAL A 421 -2.20 -42.64 6.76
CA VAL A 421 -1.15 -43.36 6.04
C VAL A 421 -1.73 -44.53 5.26
N GLY A 422 -1.35 -44.62 3.99
CA GLY A 422 -1.86 -45.66 3.07
C GLY A 422 -3.29 -45.42 2.54
N MET A 423 -4.04 -44.44 3.07
CA MET A 423 -5.38 -44.10 2.60
C MET A 423 -5.40 -43.29 1.29
N GLY A 424 -4.26 -42.78 0.81
CA GLY A 424 -4.18 -41.96 -0.41
C GLY A 424 -4.80 -42.62 -1.64
N LYS A 425 -4.59 -43.93 -1.82
CA LYS A 425 -5.21 -44.73 -2.90
C LYS A 425 -6.72 -44.91 -2.77
N CYS A 426 -7.28 -44.68 -1.58
CA CYS A 426 -8.72 -44.78 -1.30
C CYS A 426 -9.45 -43.43 -1.47
N LEU A 427 -8.71 -42.33 -1.61
CA LEU A 427 -9.28 -41.00 -1.84
C LEU A 427 -9.65 -40.85 -3.33
N THR A 428 -10.90 -41.14 -3.66
CA THR A 428 -11.43 -41.07 -5.04
C THR A 428 -12.04 -39.72 -5.40
N ARG A 429 -12.32 -38.88 -4.40
CA ARG A 429 -12.96 -37.57 -4.60
C ARG A 429 -11.93 -36.45 -4.67
N ALA A 430 -11.85 -35.78 -5.82
CA ALA A 430 -11.00 -34.61 -5.99
C ALA A 430 -11.58 -33.37 -5.30
N TRP A 431 -10.70 -32.49 -4.84
CA TRP A 431 -11.04 -31.20 -4.23
C TRP A 431 -10.07 -30.11 -4.71
N SER A 432 -10.56 -28.87 -4.85
CA SER A 432 -9.75 -27.75 -5.31
C SER A 432 -9.22 -26.91 -4.14
N PRO A 433 -7.91 -26.63 -4.08
CA PRO A 433 -7.35 -25.82 -3.01
C PRO A 433 -7.94 -24.41 -3.00
N ARG A 434 -8.20 -23.88 -1.81
CA ARG A 434 -8.75 -22.53 -1.64
C ARG A 434 -7.62 -21.53 -1.43
N ILE A 435 -7.58 -20.50 -2.27
CA ILE A 435 -6.63 -19.38 -2.11
C ILE A 435 -7.01 -18.50 -0.91
N THR A 436 -6.02 -18.15 -0.09
CA THR A 436 -6.20 -17.27 1.06
C THR A 436 -6.17 -15.78 0.64
N PRO A 437 -6.59 -14.84 1.50
CA PRO A 437 -6.38 -13.42 1.25
C PRO A 437 -4.90 -13.06 1.01
N ALA A 438 -3.98 -13.68 1.77
CA ALA A 438 -2.53 -13.52 1.56
C ALA A 438 -2.09 -14.05 0.18
N GLY A 439 -2.58 -15.22 -0.26
CA GLY A 439 -2.30 -15.77 -1.59
C GLY A 439 -2.82 -14.90 -2.75
N LEU A 440 -3.92 -14.17 -2.54
CA LEU A 440 -4.44 -13.21 -3.53
C LEU A 440 -3.57 -11.97 -3.72
N GLU A 441 -2.73 -11.66 -2.73
CA GLU A 441 -1.82 -10.51 -2.74
C GLU A 441 -0.38 -10.91 -3.07
N ASP A 442 0.02 -12.13 -2.69
CA ASP A 442 1.37 -12.61 -2.86
C ASP A 442 1.78 -12.63 -4.33
N LYS A 443 2.98 -12.11 -4.61
CA LYS A 443 3.54 -12.09 -5.96
C LYS A 443 3.71 -13.51 -6.49
N LEU A 444 4.05 -14.49 -5.66
CA LEU A 444 4.31 -15.87 -6.06
C LEU A 444 3.13 -16.50 -6.83
N LEU A 445 1.89 -16.21 -6.43
CA LEU A 445 0.68 -16.71 -7.10
C LEU A 445 0.11 -15.75 -8.14
N ALA A 446 0.79 -14.64 -8.46
CA ALA A 446 0.37 -13.67 -9.47
C ALA A 446 0.60 -14.19 -10.91
N LEU A 447 -0.10 -15.28 -11.27
CA LEU A 447 0.06 -16.01 -12.53
C LEU A 447 -0.96 -15.62 -13.63
N GLY A 448 -1.70 -14.51 -13.46
CA GLY A 448 -2.77 -14.06 -14.37
C GLY A 448 -3.31 -12.66 -14.07
N GLU A 449 -4.48 -12.31 -14.61
CA GLU A 449 -5.11 -10.98 -14.46
C GLU A 449 -5.80 -10.79 -13.09
N GLY A 450 -5.56 -9.63 -12.45
CA GLY A 450 -6.32 -9.13 -11.30
C GLY A 450 -6.41 -10.06 -10.07
N ARG A 451 -7.15 -9.62 -9.04
CA ARG A 451 -7.46 -10.45 -7.86
C ARG A 451 -8.54 -11.50 -8.18
N GLU A 452 -9.56 -11.13 -8.94
CA GLU A 452 -10.67 -12.01 -9.30
C GLU A 452 -10.28 -13.11 -10.28
N GLY A 453 -9.51 -12.77 -11.33
CA GLY A 453 -9.01 -13.76 -12.28
C GLY A 453 -8.10 -14.80 -11.61
N ARG A 454 -7.31 -14.40 -10.61
CA ARG A 454 -6.50 -15.35 -9.81
C ARG A 454 -7.36 -16.32 -9.01
N ARG A 455 -8.44 -15.84 -8.39
CA ARG A 455 -9.38 -16.72 -7.66
C ARG A 455 -10.05 -17.72 -8.60
N GLY A 456 -10.54 -17.25 -9.75
CA GLY A 456 -11.15 -18.10 -10.77
C GLY A 456 -10.18 -19.15 -11.33
N LEU A 457 -8.92 -18.78 -11.54
CA LEU A 457 -7.88 -19.68 -12.02
C LEU A 457 -7.68 -20.89 -11.10
N PHE A 458 -7.49 -20.66 -9.80
CA PHE A 458 -7.31 -21.75 -8.83
C PHE A 458 -8.55 -22.61 -8.65
N ALA A 459 -9.75 -22.04 -8.81
CA ALA A 459 -10.99 -22.81 -8.80
C ALA A 459 -11.11 -23.75 -10.03
N ALA A 460 -10.57 -23.34 -11.18
CA ALA A 460 -10.60 -24.10 -12.43
C ALA A 460 -9.47 -25.13 -12.56
N LEU A 461 -8.49 -25.16 -11.64
CA LEU A 461 -7.42 -26.15 -11.69
C LEU A 461 -7.95 -27.56 -11.41
N PRO A 462 -7.37 -28.59 -12.05
CA PRO A 462 -7.60 -29.97 -11.69
C PRO A 462 -7.45 -30.19 -10.19
N GLY A 463 -8.44 -30.86 -9.60
CA GLY A 463 -8.48 -31.12 -8.16
C GLY A 463 -7.35 -32.03 -7.69
N LEU A 464 -7.05 -31.91 -6.40
CA LEU A 464 -6.12 -32.73 -5.66
C LEU A 464 -6.91 -33.78 -4.86
N TYR A 465 -6.24 -34.85 -4.45
CA TYR A 465 -6.89 -35.98 -3.78
C TYR A 465 -6.39 -36.12 -2.34
N TRP A 466 -5.09 -35.91 -2.14
CA TRP A 466 -4.41 -36.13 -0.87
C TRP A 466 -3.66 -34.88 -0.39
N ASN A 467 -3.53 -34.73 0.92
CA ASN A 467 -2.60 -33.79 1.56
C ASN A 467 -2.09 -34.38 2.87
N TYR A 468 -0.84 -34.08 3.21
CA TYR A 468 -0.29 -34.40 4.51
C TYR A 468 -0.86 -33.44 5.56
N PRO A 469 -1.37 -33.92 6.70
CA PRO A 469 -2.05 -33.06 7.65
C PRO A 469 -1.02 -32.21 8.41
N PHE A 470 -1.09 -30.90 8.23
CA PHE A 470 -0.41 -29.91 9.06
C PHE A 470 -1.42 -29.20 9.97
N HIS A 471 -0.97 -28.82 11.15
CA HIS A 471 -1.66 -27.94 12.09
C HIS A 471 -1.55 -26.47 11.62
N SER A 472 -1.83 -25.54 12.53
CA SER A 472 -1.67 -24.12 12.32
C SER A 472 -0.27 -23.72 11.80
N PRO A 473 -0.21 -22.65 10.98
CA PRO A 473 1.05 -22.08 10.53
C PRO A 473 1.90 -21.52 11.68
N ALA A 474 3.20 -21.49 11.48
CA ALA A 474 4.14 -20.85 12.41
C ALA A 474 3.95 -19.32 12.44
N PRO A 475 4.35 -18.63 13.53
CA PRO A 475 4.31 -17.17 13.59
C PRO A 475 5.20 -16.56 12.50
N GLY A 476 4.60 -15.82 11.56
CA GLY A 476 5.29 -15.21 10.41
C GLY A 476 5.24 -16.02 9.10
N ALA A 477 4.53 -17.15 9.08
CA ALA A 477 4.30 -17.89 7.85
C ALA A 477 3.19 -17.24 6.99
N HIS A 478 3.47 -17.10 5.70
CA HIS A 478 2.51 -16.69 4.69
C HIS A 478 1.82 -17.93 4.12
N VAL A 479 0.59 -18.21 4.59
CA VAL A 479 -0.23 -19.31 4.06
C VAL A 479 -0.95 -18.85 2.81
N LEU A 480 -0.66 -19.47 1.67
CA LEU A 480 -1.15 -19.06 0.36
C LEU A 480 -2.33 -19.92 -0.12
N LEU A 481 -2.29 -21.22 0.15
CA LEU A 481 -3.37 -22.17 -0.17
C LEU A 481 -3.76 -22.95 1.08
N VAL A 482 -5.06 -23.18 1.25
CA VAL A 482 -5.64 -24.01 2.33
C VAL A 482 -6.61 -25.04 1.78
N ALA A 483 -6.83 -26.11 2.55
CA ALA A 483 -7.82 -27.11 2.22
C ALA A 483 -9.25 -26.53 2.24
N PRO A 484 -10.13 -26.91 1.30
CA PRO A 484 -11.46 -26.30 1.14
C PRO A 484 -12.55 -26.95 2.01
N GLY A 485 -12.39 -28.22 2.41
CA GLY A 485 -13.47 -29.08 2.91
C GLY A 485 -13.65 -29.13 4.43
N SER A 486 -14.60 -29.96 4.84
CA SER A 486 -14.81 -30.41 6.22
C SER A 486 -14.15 -31.78 6.46
N GLY A 487 -13.92 -32.14 7.73
CA GLY A 487 -13.30 -33.41 8.11
C GLY A 487 -11.79 -33.32 8.40
N PRO A 488 -11.21 -34.40 8.95
CA PRO A 488 -9.87 -34.40 9.53
C PRO A 488 -8.75 -34.16 8.48
N LEU A 489 -9.00 -34.50 7.22
CA LEU A 489 -8.07 -34.24 6.10
C LEU A 489 -8.01 -32.75 5.70
N HIS A 490 -9.04 -31.96 6.02
CA HIS A 490 -9.16 -30.57 5.54
C HIS A 490 -9.20 -29.52 6.65
N ARG A 491 -9.56 -29.90 7.87
CA ARG A 491 -9.60 -29.02 9.04
C ARG A 491 -8.82 -29.60 10.21
N SER A 492 -8.15 -28.70 10.93
CA SER A 492 -7.72 -28.89 12.32
C SER A 492 -8.65 -28.10 13.26
N PRO A 493 -8.54 -28.26 14.59
CA PRO A 493 -9.30 -27.45 15.56
C PRO A 493 -9.13 -25.94 15.38
N GLU A 494 -7.97 -25.50 14.88
CA GLU A 494 -7.61 -24.09 14.70
C GLU A 494 -8.01 -23.53 13.33
N GLY A 495 -8.55 -24.36 12.44
CA GLY A 495 -9.08 -23.92 11.15
C GLY A 495 -8.71 -24.80 9.95
N PRO A 496 -8.80 -24.27 8.73
CA PRO A 496 -8.42 -24.99 7.50
C PRO A 496 -6.93 -25.34 7.50
N ARG A 497 -6.58 -26.57 7.11
CA ARG A 497 -5.18 -27.00 7.05
C ARG A 497 -4.41 -26.28 5.94
N PRO A 498 -3.15 -25.84 6.19
CA PRO A 498 -2.33 -25.19 5.18
C PRO A 498 -1.84 -26.21 4.14
N LEU A 499 -2.00 -25.87 2.86
CA LEU A 499 -1.54 -26.70 1.75
C LEU A 499 -0.29 -26.15 1.09
N PHE A 500 -0.19 -24.81 1.03
CA PHE A 500 1.00 -24.14 0.53
C PHE A 500 1.28 -22.93 1.41
N ALA A 501 2.44 -22.92 2.03
CA ALA A 501 2.88 -21.82 2.88
C ALA A 501 4.38 -21.60 2.71
N TRP A 502 4.84 -20.38 3.00
CA TRP A 502 6.26 -20.09 3.06
C TRP A 502 6.58 -19.12 4.19
N GLN A 503 7.83 -19.12 4.65
CA GLN A 503 8.33 -18.19 5.64
C GLN A 503 9.83 -17.89 5.44
N TYR A 504 10.36 -16.91 6.15
CA TYR A 504 11.79 -16.74 6.30
C TYR A 504 12.32 -17.63 7.43
N ALA A 505 13.43 -18.32 7.18
CA ALA A 505 14.18 -19.02 8.22
C ALA A 505 15.63 -18.52 8.21
N GLY A 506 15.94 -17.59 9.12
CA GLY A 506 17.19 -16.84 9.06
C GLY A 506 17.24 -16.01 7.78
N ALA A 507 18.28 -16.21 6.97
CA ALA A 507 18.44 -15.50 5.70
C ALA A 507 17.77 -16.21 4.50
N GLY A 508 17.32 -17.46 4.65
CA GLY A 508 16.72 -18.26 3.59
C GLY A 508 15.20 -18.19 3.61
N ARG A 509 14.59 -18.59 2.49
CA ARG A 509 13.14 -18.77 2.37
C ARG A 509 12.82 -20.26 2.42
N VAL A 510 11.82 -20.63 3.21
CA VAL A 510 11.39 -22.03 3.38
C VAL A 510 9.94 -22.13 2.98
N ALA A 511 9.65 -22.97 1.99
CA ALA A 511 8.31 -23.26 1.51
C ALA A 511 7.91 -24.70 1.87
N LEU A 512 6.62 -24.88 2.13
CA LEU A 512 5.97 -26.15 2.35
C LEU A 512 4.86 -26.32 1.33
N LEU A 513 4.91 -27.41 0.56
CA LEU A 513 3.79 -27.95 -0.19
C LEU A 513 3.32 -29.21 0.52
N ALA A 514 2.14 -29.19 1.14
CA ALA A 514 1.60 -30.33 1.87
C ALA A 514 0.90 -31.36 0.95
N VAL A 515 1.15 -31.32 -0.36
CA VAL A 515 0.44 -32.11 -1.37
C VAL A 515 1.43 -32.63 -2.41
N ASP A 516 1.20 -33.85 -2.91
CA ASP A 516 1.95 -34.48 -4.02
C ASP A 516 1.03 -34.66 -5.25
N GLY A 517 0.58 -33.55 -5.82
CA GLY A 517 -0.41 -33.63 -6.91
C GLY A 517 -0.41 -32.47 -7.88
N THR A 518 0.53 -31.52 -7.74
CA THR A 518 0.50 -30.31 -8.55
C THR A 518 0.74 -30.60 -10.03
N TRP A 519 1.42 -31.70 -10.37
CA TRP A 519 1.58 -32.22 -11.73
C TRP A 519 0.25 -32.37 -12.49
N ARG A 520 -0.86 -32.58 -11.78
CA ARG A 520 -2.20 -32.65 -12.37
C ARG A 520 -2.65 -31.31 -12.92
N TRP A 521 -2.18 -30.19 -12.34
CA TRP A 521 -2.46 -28.85 -12.85
C TRP A 521 -1.97 -28.65 -14.28
N ALA A 522 -0.92 -29.37 -14.69
CA ALA A 522 -0.49 -29.36 -16.08
C ALA A 522 -1.53 -29.93 -17.06
N GLY A 523 -2.44 -30.80 -16.59
CA GLY A 523 -3.57 -31.29 -17.38
C GLY A 523 -4.66 -30.24 -17.62
N GLY A 524 -4.77 -29.23 -16.76
CA GLY A 524 -5.64 -28.07 -16.98
C GLY A 524 -4.94 -26.95 -17.74
N SER A 525 -3.67 -26.69 -17.43
CA SER A 525 -2.82 -25.74 -18.15
C SER A 525 -1.35 -26.01 -17.88
N GLU A 526 -0.66 -26.57 -18.88
CA GLU A 526 0.78 -26.85 -18.80
C GLU A 526 1.58 -25.56 -18.49
N LYS A 527 1.27 -24.48 -19.20
CA LYS A 527 1.90 -23.17 -18.99
C LYS A 527 1.70 -22.62 -17.58
N PHE A 528 0.56 -22.92 -16.93
CA PHE A 528 0.35 -22.49 -15.55
C PHE A 528 1.28 -23.24 -14.60
N TRP A 529 1.31 -24.57 -14.71
CA TRP A 529 2.14 -25.43 -13.86
C TRP A 529 3.63 -25.10 -14.03
N GLU A 530 4.09 -24.91 -15.28
CA GLU A 530 5.48 -24.50 -15.55
C GLU A 530 5.83 -23.15 -14.89
N LYS A 531 4.97 -22.13 -15.08
CA LYS A 531 5.19 -20.81 -14.47
C LYS A 531 5.17 -20.86 -12.95
N PHE A 532 4.28 -21.66 -12.36
CA PHE A 532 4.21 -21.84 -10.92
C PHE A 532 5.54 -22.36 -10.36
N TRP A 533 6.05 -23.45 -10.92
CA TRP A 533 7.27 -24.09 -10.44
C TRP A 533 8.54 -23.25 -10.71
N VAL A 534 8.70 -22.71 -11.91
CA VAL A 534 9.85 -21.84 -12.21
C VAL A 534 9.87 -20.63 -11.28
N ARG A 535 8.71 -20.02 -11.03
CA ARG A 535 8.62 -18.87 -10.13
C ARG A 535 8.89 -19.25 -8.68
N LEU A 536 8.39 -20.39 -8.21
CA LEU A 536 8.67 -20.92 -6.86
C LEU A 536 10.16 -21.15 -6.67
N VAL A 537 10.82 -21.82 -7.62
CA VAL A 537 12.26 -22.09 -7.53
C VAL A 537 13.07 -20.79 -7.54
N ARG A 538 12.76 -19.85 -8.44
CA ARG A 538 13.40 -18.52 -8.46
C ARG A 538 13.17 -17.75 -7.17
N PHE A 539 11.96 -17.79 -6.62
CA PHE A 539 11.60 -17.16 -5.35
C PHE A 539 12.42 -17.72 -4.18
N LEU A 540 12.63 -19.04 -4.14
CA LEU A 540 13.45 -19.70 -3.12
C LEU A 540 14.95 -19.43 -3.30
N ALA A 541 15.43 -19.39 -4.55
CA ALA A 541 16.84 -19.17 -4.86
C ALA A 541 17.30 -17.71 -4.66
N GLU A 542 16.36 -16.76 -4.69
CA GLU A 542 16.66 -15.33 -4.64
C GLU A 542 17.57 -14.90 -3.46
N PRO A 543 17.34 -15.34 -2.20
CA PRO A 543 18.20 -14.93 -1.09
C PRO A 543 19.62 -15.49 -1.16
N GLY A 544 19.81 -16.64 -1.82
CA GLY A 544 21.12 -17.26 -2.07
C GLY A 544 21.87 -16.60 -3.23
N LEU A 545 21.17 -16.22 -4.30
CA LEU A 545 21.74 -15.50 -5.46
C LEU A 545 22.31 -14.12 -5.08
N LEU A 546 21.78 -13.55 -4.00
CA LEU A 546 22.23 -12.28 -3.40
C LEU A 546 23.51 -12.38 -2.58
N GLY A 547 24.24 -13.51 -2.69
CA GLY A 547 25.30 -13.98 -1.80
C GLY A 547 26.58 -13.15 -1.66
N ASP A 548 26.51 -11.82 -1.59
CA ASP A 548 27.54 -11.04 -0.91
C ASP A 548 27.02 -10.67 0.50
N ARG A 549 27.43 -11.45 1.51
CA ARG A 549 26.75 -11.60 2.82
C ARG A 549 27.43 -10.85 3.97
N THR A 550 28.22 -9.83 3.68
CA THR A 550 28.92 -9.01 4.69
C THR A 550 28.16 -7.73 5.04
N VAL A 551 26.97 -7.52 4.46
CA VAL A 551 26.32 -6.22 4.38
C VAL A 551 24.88 -6.23 4.88
N HIS A 552 24.48 -5.14 5.50
CA HIS A 552 23.11 -4.87 5.93
C HIS A 552 22.15 -4.82 4.72
N ARG A 553 20.90 -5.22 4.92
CA ARG A 553 19.91 -5.31 3.83
C ARG A 553 18.69 -4.47 4.15
N LEU A 554 18.57 -3.36 3.43
CA LEU A 554 17.37 -2.54 3.47
C LEU A 554 16.29 -3.14 2.56
N SER A 555 15.06 -3.21 3.05
CA SER A 555 13.90 -3.62 2.26
C SER A 555 12.64 -2.84 2.67
N THR A 556 11.66 -2.81 1.79
CA THR A 556 10.40 -2.10 2.02
C THR A 556 9.22 -3.05 1.81
N ASP A 557 8.10 -2.83 2.49
CA ASP A 557 6.92 -3.71 2.40
C ASP A 557 6.26 -3.67 1.01
N LYS A 558 6.36 -2.54 0.32
CA LYS A 558 5.89 -2.33 -1.04
C LYS A 558 6.98 -1.68 -1.89
N SER A 559 7.01 -1.98 -3.19
CA SER A 559 7.88 -1.28 -4.14
C SER A 559 7.28 0.03 -4.65
N VAL A 560 5.97 0.25 -4.45
CA VAL A 560 5.24 1.46 -4.87
C VAL A 560 4.35 1.98 -3.75
N TYR A 561 4.41 3.29 -3.48
CA TYR A 561 3.57 3.99 -2.51
C TYR A 561 2.88 5.18 -3.16
N GLU A 562 1.75 5.62 -2.62
CA GLU A 562 1.18 6.92 -2.97
C GLU A 562 1.71 8.01 -2.04
N THR A 563 1.81 9.24 -2.52
CA THR A 563 2.15 10.40 -1.66
C THR A 563 1.24 10.47 -0.44
N GLY A 564 1.83 10.65 0.74
CA GLY A 564 1.12 10.64 2.03
C GLY A 564 0.76 9.25 2.56
N GLY A 565 1.00 8.17 1.79
CA GLY A 565 0.96 6.79 2.29
C GLY A 565 2.09 6.50 3.28
N GLU A 566 1.97 5.44 4.06
CA GLU A 566 3.02 5.05 5.03
C GLU A 566 4.00 4.07 4.38
N VAL A 567 5.30 4.36 4.47
CA VAL A 567 6.40 3.50 4.01
C VAL A 567 6.97 2.75 5.21
N LEU A 568 6.99 1.42 5.16
CA LEU A 568 7.71 0.61 6.14
C LEU A 568 9.07 0.22 5.56
N LEU A 569 10.13 0.79 6.13
CA LEU A 569 11.50 0.44 5.82
C LEU A 569 12.03 -0.50 6.91
N SER A 570 12.63 -1.61 6.49
CA SER A 570 13.23 -2.61 7.36
C SER A 570 14.69 -2.82 7.00
N ASP A 571 15.53 -3.09 8.00
CA ASP A 571 16.89 -3.58 7.83
C ASP A 571 17.01 -4.97 8.46
N LEU A 572 17.60 -5.88 7.69
CA LEU A 572 18.07 -7.16 8.18
C LEU A 572 19.61 -7.08 8.36
N PRO A 573 20.11 -6.94 9.59
CA PRO A 573 21.53 -6.78 9.86
C PRO A 573 22.34 -8.06 9.52
N PRO A 574 23.66 -7.93 9.24
CA PRO A 574 24.54 -9.07 9.01
C PRO A 574 24.61 -9.99 10.23
N LYS A 575 24.87 -11.28 9.97
CA LYS A 575 24.95 -12.30 11.02
C LYS A 575 26.08 -12.01 12.01
N GLY A 576 25.77 -12.06 13.31
CA GLY A 576 26.74 -11.86 14.40
C GLY A 576 26.79 -10.43 14.95
N MET A 577 26.14 -9.48 14.28
CA MET A 577 25.99 -8.11 14.77
C MET A 577 24.70 -8.00 15.60
N LYS A 578 24.79 -7.38 16.78
CA LYS A 578 23.58 -7.04 17.55
C LYS A 578 22.77 -5.99 16.78
N PRO A 579 21.43 -6.07 16.76
CA PRO A 579 20.59 -5.06 16.12
C PRO A 579 20.70 -3.74 16.90
N GLU A 580 21.67 -2.91 16.52
CA GLU A 580 21.83 -1.55 17.02
C GLU A 580 21.07 -0.56 16.14
N LYS A 581 20.88 0.67 16.62
CA LYS A 581 20.20 1.71 15.83
C LYS A 581 21.03 2.05 14.60
N VAL A 582 20.49 1.75 13.42
CA VAL A 582 21.16 2.03 12.14
C VAL A 582 20.55 3.28 11.52
N ARG A 583 21.41 4.18 11.02
CA ARG A 583 21.01 5.36 10.26
C ARG A 583 20.92 5.02 8.77
N VAL A 584 19.79 5.35 8.17
CA VAL A 584 19.53 5.17 6.75
C VAL A 584 19.30 6.53 6.14
N ARG A 585 20.05 6.85 5.09
CA ARG A 585 19.82 7.99 4.23
C ARG A 585 18.87 7.59 3.11
N VAL A 586 17.72 8.24 3.04
CA VAL A 586 16.74 8.07 1.98
C VAL A 586 16.87 9.24 1.01
N GLU A 587 17.24 8.94 -0.24
CA GLU A 587 17.49 9.91 -1.28
C GLU A 587 16.46 9.78 -2.40
N ARG A 588 15.85 10.90 -2.80
CA ARG A 588 15.04 10.97 -4.03
C ARG A 588 15.95 11.34 -5.20
N GLU A 589 15.79 10.67 -6.34
CA GLU A 589 16.54 10.99 -7.55
C GLU A 589 16.34 12.47 -7.96
N GLY A 590 17.42 13.25 -7.99
CA GLY A 590 17.38 14.69 -8.31
C GLY A 590 16.74 15.57 -7.24
N GLY A 591 16.49 15.03 -6.04
CA GLY A 591 15.79 15.70 -4.95
C GLY A 591 16.60 15.80 -3.66
N ARG A 592 15.91 16.14 -2.56
CA ARG A 592 16.51 16.21 -1.22
C ARG A 592 16.62 14.81 -0.61
N SER A 593 17.69 14.59 0.15
CA SER A 593 17.86 13.43 1.01
C SER A 593 17.43 13.75 2.44
N PHE A 594 17.03 12.71 3.18
CA PHE A 594 16.77 12.81 4.61
C PHE A 594 17.22 11.52 5.30
N THR A 595 17.61 11.64 6.57
CA THR A 595 18.07 10.51 7.37
C THR A 595 16.97 10.03 8.29
N LEU A 596 16.83 8.71 8.41
CA LEU A 596 15.96 8.02 9.34
C LEU A 596 16.79 7.08 10.22
N THR A 597 16.33 6.84 11.44
CA THR A 597 16.94 5.86 12.34
C THR A 597 16.00 4.66 12.49
N LEU A 598 16.48 3.48 12.11
CA LEU A 598 15.74 2.23 12.30
C LEU A 598 15.86 1.77 13.75
N LYS A 599 14.74 1.29 14.33
CA LYS A 599 14.69 0.78 15.71
C LYS A 599 14.31 -0.70 15.73
N PRO A 600 14.80 -1.50 16.70
CA PRO A 600 14.38 -2.89 16.86
C PRO A 600 12.86 -2.99 17.09
N GLU A 601 12.20 -3.94 16.43
CA GLU A 601 10.78 -4.18 16.64
C GLU A 601 10.53 -5.09 17.87
N PRO A 602 9.51 -4.79 18.71
CA PRO A 602 9.17 -5.66 19.84
C PRO A 602 8.65 -7.03 19.33
N GLY A 603 9.33 -8.11 19.69
CA GLY A 603 8.90 -9.50 19.38
C GLY A 603 9.63 -10.16 18.20
N SER A 604 10.27 -9.40 17.31
CA SER A 604 11.13 -9.91 16.22
C SER A 604 12.58 -9.49 16.51
N GLY A 605 13.26 -10.19 17.44
CA GLY A 605 14.56 -9.78 18.02
C GLY A 605 15.78 -9.68 17.06
N LYS A 606 15.57 -9.55 15.75
CA LYS A 606 16.61 -9.45 14.72
C LYS A 606 16.35 -8.38 13.64
N GLU A 607 15.18 -7.76 13.55
CA GLU A 607 14.85 -6.79 12.51
C GLU A 607 14.75 -5.36 13.04
N LEU A 608 15.30 -4.40 12.30
CA LEU A 608 15.16 -2.97 12.58
C LEU A 608 14.11 -2.39 11.63
N ARG A 609 13.17 -1.57 12.13
CA ARG A 609 12.11 -0.97 11.34
C ARG A 609 11.98 0.52 11.60
N ALA A 610 11.55 1.26 10.58
CA ALA A 610 11.03 2.62 10.71
C ALA A 610 9.87 2.83 9.76
N ARG A 611 8.91 3.64 10.20
CA ARG A 611 7.78 4.08 9.39
C ARG A 611 7.89 5.57 9.15
N PHE A 612 7.60 5.99 7.93
CA PHE A 612 7.58 7.40 7.57
C PHE A 612 6.56 7.66 6.45
N PRO A 613 5.98 8.87 6.37
CA PRO A 613 5.06 9.20 5.29
C PRO A 613 5.82 9.36 3.96
N ALA A 614 5.29 8.75 2.90
CA ALA A 614 5.76 8.87 1.53
C ALA A 614 5.72 10.34 1.09
N GLY A 615 6.85 10.81 0.57
CA GLY A 615 7.05 12.20 0.19
C GLY A 615 6.51 12.56 -1.21
N GLU A 616 7.26 13.40 -1.91
CA GLU A 616 6.93 13.81 -3.28
C GLU A 616 7.09 12.63 -4.26
N PRO A 617 6.31 12.57 -5.36
CA PRO A 617 6.44 11.51 -6.34
C PRO A 617 7.85 11.41 -6.95
N GLY A 618 8.32 10.19 -7.14
CA GLY A 618 9.63 9.91 -7.73
C GLY A 618 10.25 8.61 -7.22
N LEU A 619 11.42 8.29 -7.76
CA LEU A 619 12.21 7.14 -7.35
C LEU A 619 13.04 7.51 -6.10
N TYR A 620 12.90 6.69 -5.07
CA TYR A 620 13.66 6.79 -3.83
C TYR A 620 14.64 5.64 -3.70
N THR A 621 15.84 5.94 -3.22
CA THR A 621 16.87 4.97 -2.85
C THR A 621 17.21 5.18 -1.39
N ALA A 622 17.02 4.15 -0.57
CA ALA A 622 17.44 4.11 0.81
C ALA A 622 18.81 3.43 0.88
N VAL A 623 19.81 4.13 1.40
CA VAL A 623 21.20 3.69 1.56
C VAL A 623 21.60 3.85 3.00
N LEU A 624 22.40 2.92 3.52
CA LEU A 624 22.95 3.05 4.86
C LEU A 624 23.95 4.20 4.96
N GLU A 625 23.90 4.91 6.07
CA GLU A 625 24.82 6.01 6.34
C GLU A 625 26.00 5.50 7.19
N GLY A 626 27.22 5.54 6.64
CA GLY A 626 28.46 5.14 7.33
C GLY A 626 29.46 4.37 6.47
N ARG A 627 30.47 3.76 7.11
CA ARG A 627 31.46 2.85 6.46
C ARG A 627 30.92 1.44 6.19
N THR A 628 29.69 1.15 6.61
CA THR A 628 29.03 -0.15 6.46
C THR A 628 28.44 -0.25 5.05
N LYS A 629 28.99 -1.13 4.22
CA LYS A 629 28.37 -1.48 2.93
C LYS A 629 27.00 -2.11 3.22
N GLY A 630 26.00 -1.77 2.41
CA GLY A 630 24.62 -2.22 2.54
C GLY A 630 23.96 -2.31 1.17
N MET A 631 23.09 -3.30 0.99
CA MET A 631 22.23 -3.32 -0.20
C MET A 631 21.15 -2.23 -0.06
N PRO A 632 21.04 -1.30 -1.03
CA PRO A 632 20.06 -0.24 -0.94
C PRO A 632 18.65 -0.75 -1.24
N ALA A 633 17.65 -0.25 -0.51
CA ALA A 633 16.26 -0.45 -0.88
C ALA A 633 15.84 0.62 -1.90
N ARG A 634 15.05 0.24 -2.89
CA ARG A 634 14.48 1.18 -3.87
C ARG A 634 12.96 1.07 -3.88
N PHE A 635 12.29 2.20 -3.91
CA PHE A 635 10.84 2.26 -4.02
C PHE A 635 10.40 3.50 -4.79
N THR A 636 9.25 3.44 -5.42
CA THR A 636 8.67 4.56 -6.19
C THR A 636 7.49 5.15 -5.43
N VAL A 637 7.46 6.47 -5.29
CA VAL A 637 6.28 7.19 -4.80
C VAL A 637 5.52 7.76 -6.00
N ARG A 638 4.21 7.51 -6.06
CA ARG A 638 3.30 7.98 -7.11
C ARG A 638 2.32 9.02 -6.57
N PRO A 639 1.76 9.88 -7.44
CA PRO A 639 0.59 10.68 -7.10
C PRO A 639 -0.58 9.79 -6.63
N PRO A 640 -1.44 10.25 -5.71
CA PRO A 640 -2.64 9.51 -5.32
C PRO A 640 -3.56 9.23 -6.52
N GLU A 641 -4.08 8.01 -6.64
CA GLU A 641 -4.86 7.61 -7.82
C GLU A 641 -6.16 8.42 -7.98
N LEU A 642 -6.84 8.70 -6.86
CA LEU A 642 -8.11 9.44 -6.83
C LEU A 642 -7.93 10.92 -7.20
N GLU A 643 -6.78 11.50 -6.90
CA GLU A 643 -6.45 12.90 -7.16
C GLU A 643 -5.95 13.05 -8.60
N VAL A 644 -6.92 13.07 -9.52
CA VAL A 644 -6.68 13.19 -10.96
C VAL A 644 -6.44 14.65 -11.33
N TYR A 645 -5.27 14.96 -11.91
CA TYR A 645 -5.03 16.26 -12.53
C TYR A 645 -6.05 16.50 -13.64
N GLY A 646 -6.60 17.72 -13.68
CA GLY A 646 -7.58 18.05 -14.68
C GLY A 646 -8.16 19.43 -14.52
N PRO A 647 -9.10 19.81 -15.41
CA PRO A 647 -9.69 21.13 -15.39
C PRO A 647 -10.52 21.35 -14.14
N LEU A 648 -10.67 22.64 -13.78
CA LEU A 648 -11.60 23.13 -12.79
C LEU A 648 -13.03 22.65 -13.12
N ASN A 649 -13.71 22.03 -12.16
CA ASN A 649 -15.10 21.62 -12.29
C ASN A 649 -16.07 22.80 -12.08
N GLU A 650 -16.02 23.77 -13.00
CA GLU A 650 -16.79 25.01 -12.91
C GLU A 650 -18.30 24.75 -12.92
N LYS A 651 -18.79 23.79 -13.71
CA LYS A 651 -20.21 23.44 -13.78
C LYS A 651 -20.72 22.88 -12.44
N GLY A 652 -19.97 21.96 -11.84
CA GLY A 652 -20.31 21.37 -10.55
C GLY A 652 -20.34 22.39 -9.43
N LEU A 653 -19.35 23.28 -9.36
CA LEU A 653 -19.27 24.32 -8.33
C LEU A 653 -20.41 25.35 -8.45
N LYS A 654 -20.74 25.79 -9.67
CA LYS A 654 -21.89 26.69 -9.91
C LYS A 654 -23.20 26.08 -9.41
N ALA A 655 -23.44 24.80 -9.72
CA ALA A 655 -24.65 24.10 -9.31
C ALA A 655 -24.76 23.97 -7.77
N LEU A 656 -23.64 23.76 -7.07
CA LEU A 656 -23.62 23.67 -5.61
C LEU A 656 -23.87 25.03 -4.94
N ALA A 657 -23.25 26.10 -5.44
CA ALA A 657 -23.44 27.46 -4.91
C ALA A 657 -24.90 27.90 -5.01
N LEU A 658 -25.52 27.68 -6.18
CA LEU A 658 -26.92 28.01 -6.42
C LEU A 658 -27.88 27.27 -5.48
N ARG A 659 -27.62 25.98 -5.21
CA ARG A 659 -28.47 25.16 -4.32
C ARG A 659 -28.49 25.62 -2.87
N ALA A 660 -27.45 26.32 -2.42
CA ALA A 660 -27.30 26.81 -1.06
C ALA A 660 -27.58 28.32 -0.94
N GLY A 661 -28.05 28.98 -2.01
CA GLY A 661 -28.32 30.41 -2.03
C GLY A 661 -27.08 31.30 -2.01
N GLY A 662 -25.92 30.78 -2.44
CA GLY A 662 -24.67 31.54 -2.54
C GLY A 662 -24.25 31.83 -3.98
N ASP A 663 -23.02 32.32 -4.14
CA ASP A 663 -22.46 32.76 -5.43
C ASP A 663 -21.19 31.97 -5.79
N TYR A 664 -20.96 31.75 -7.09
CA TYR A 664 -19.74 31.15 -7.60
C TYR A 664 -18.86 32.21 -8.25
N ARG A 665 -17.58 32.26 -7.87
CA ARG A 665 -16.58 33.16 -8.47
C ARG A 665 -15.33 32.39 -8.85
N ARG A 666 -14.63 32.85 -9.88
CA ARG A 666 -13.24 32.42 -10.12
C ARG A 666 -12.31 33.15 -9.15
N LEU A 667 -11.15 32.58 -8.85
CA LEU A 667 -10.19 33.17 -7.91
C LEU A 667 -9.83 34.63 -8.24
N ARG A 668 -9.78 35.01 -9.53
CA ARG A 668 -9.50 36.38 -9.97
C ARG A 668 -10.59 37.40 -9.59
N ASP A 669 -11.85 36.95 -9.51
CA ASP A 669 -13.04 37.78 -9.26
C ASP A 669 -13.52 37.68 -7.79
N ALA A 670 -12.88 36.80 -7.00
CA ALA A 670 -13.27 36.51 -5.62
C ALA A 670 -13.03 37.68 -4.65
N ALA A 671 -12.31 38.73 -5.05
CA ALA A 671 -11.99 39.87 -4.19
C ALA A 671 -13.24 40.66 -3.72
N ALA A 672 -14.37 40.52 -4.40
CA ALA A 672 -15.65 41.16 -4.05
C ALA A 672 -16.49 40.36 -3.04
N LEU A 673 -16.19 39.07 -2.82
CA LEU A 673 -17.00 38.19 -1.96
C LEU A 673 -17.21 38.69 -0.52
N PRO A 674 -16.24 39.33 0.17
CA PRO A 674 -16.47 39.84 1.52
C PRO A 674 -17.58 40.88 1.61
N GLY A 675 -17.91 41.56 0.49
CA GLY A 675 -19.03 42.48 0.42
C GLY A 675 -20.40 41.80 0.47
N LEU A 676 -20.49 40.58 -0.09
CA LEU A 676 -21.72 39.78 -0.16
C LEU A 676 -22.01 39.01 1.14
N VAL A 677 -21.02 38.88 2.02
CA VAL A 677 -21.21 38.28 3.33
C VAL A 677 -21.89 39.29 4.25
N GLU A 678 -23.12 39.01 4.61
CA GLU A 678 -23.89 39.79 5.58
C GLU A 678 -23.33 39.66 7.00
N GLU A 679 -23.60 40.65 7.83
CA GLU A 679 -23.33 40.57 9.26
C GLU A 679 -24.40 39.70 9.90
N ALA A 680 -24.04 38.47 10.28
CA ALA A 680 -24.92 37.66 11.10
C ALA A 680 -24.68 38.05 12.56
N SER A 681 -25.71 38.47 13.28
CA SER A 681 -25.64 38.62 14.72
C SER A 681 -26.77 37.83 15.37
N GLU A 682 -26.50 37.31 16.57
CA GLU A 682 -27.49 36.65 17.41
C GLU A 682 -27.57 37.43 18.71
N THR A 683 -28.77 37.94 19.02
CA THR A 683 -29.02 38.67 20.26
C THR A 683 -29.32 37.64 21.35
N VAL A 684 -28.37 37.42 22.24
CA VAL A 684 -28.62 36.62 23.44
C VAL A 684 -29.16 37.56 24.50
N ILE A 685 -30.44 37.37 24.85
CA ILE A 685 -31.08 38.08 25.96
C ILE A 685 -30.86 37.23 27.21
N THR A 686 -30.00 37.73 28.10
CA THR A 686 -29.88 37.19 29.45
C THR A 686 -30.77 38.05 30.35
N ARG A 687 -31.79 37.43 30.93
CA ARG A 687 -32.71 38.03 31.89
C ARG A 687 -32.19 37.94 33.31
#